data_AF-A0A971QPD0-F1
#
_entry.id   AF-A0A971QPD0-F1
#
_cell.length_a   1.000
_cell.length_b   1.000
_cell.length_c   1.000
_cell.angle_alpha   90.00
_cell.angle_beta   90.00
_cell.angle_gamma   90.00
#
_symmetry.space_group_name_H-M   'P 1'
#
loop_
_entity.id
_entity.type
_entity.pdbx_description
1 polymer ?
#
loop_
_entity_poly.entity_id
_entity_poly.type
_entity_poly.pdbx_seq_one_letter_code
_entity_poly.pdbx_strand_id
1 'polypeptide(L)'
;MQMKICLFLGHQTNLTMRRTFFLIVLFYMPFFYLSAQQPSDPVTGTFTDSRDGKTYQSVKIGDQTWMAENLAYLPLVFGPSTLSEGNPLWYVYGYDGTDVTAAKAVAYFSIYGVLYNWPAALTACPEGWHLPSDAEWSTLTTYLGGLDVAGGKMKEAGTVHWNAPNEGATNESGFSGLPGGILEYEYGFKNLGNLAVWWSSTEHDQAVDSWARVLGNETPIAFRSEANFDLAINVRCIRDDYRSKDTLSINLQDRRSLFSSNVVPDSINLRSLFKRVMDEGKLVKIQDESGNSIEDVGAFGDWIDYVGDLSPTEGYRIELNDSVNIQIVGKPIEYPFEIPLKAGWNIIGYPRMTEMDGKEVVRQLIDRQTLIEVQDGSGNRIENIGSPGDWVNNIGTFKPGNGYKVRVNSDEVLVFGNLPPYVPLNPTPSDFAMNVVTFKELRWNCTDPEGDEMTYDVYLGNSPESLLLVKDDHVLKVYDPGELQFGTVYYWKVVARDSHGNTTEGPVWNFTVVNETAAFTDTRDNITYSTVRIGNQWWMAGNLAYLPTVSPPSAESYTEPYYYVQGYSGTDADAAMATANYATYGVLYNWPAAMTACPSGWHLPSDAEWKQLEMALGMTQAEADEKGWRGTDQGTQLKATSGWDNSGNGTNSSGFAMLPGGNRYATGYFRLLGTNGYWWSSSENSDSDAWFRNLYTTNTNVYRYYGSEEYGYSVRCVRD
;
A
#
# COMPACT_ATOMS: atom_id res chain seq x y z
N MET A 1 -12.12 30.42 -41.76
CA MET A 1 -10.93 30.26 -42.63
C MET A 1 -10.61 28.78 -42.63
N GLN A 2 -10.70 28.12 -43.80
CA GLN A 2 -10.85 26.66 -43.93
C GLN A 2 -9.66 25.85 -43.37
N MET A 3 -9.96 24.93 -42.46
CA MET A 3 -9.03 23.93 -41.92
C MET A 3 -8.79 22.85 -43.00
N LYS A 4 -7.55 22.74 -43.49
CA LYS A 4 -7.11 21.74 -44.48
C LYS A 4 -6.52 20.53 -43.75
N ILE A 5 -7.25 19.42 -43.75
CA ILE A 5 -6.68 18.10 -43.43
C ILE A 5 -6.17 17.49 -44.74
N CYS A 6 -4.84 17.35 -44.88
CA CYS A 6 -4.22 16.72 -46.04
C CYS A 6 -4.22 15.19 -45.88
N LEU A 7 -5.02 14.50 -46.69
CA LEU A 7 -4.95 13.05 -46.91
C LEU A 7 -3.96 12.75 -48.04
N PHE A 8 -2.84 12.08 -47.74
CA PHE A 8 -1.94 11.53 -48.74
C PHE A 8 -2.41 10.11 -49.14
N LEU A 9 -2.94 9.99 -50.35
CA LEU A 9 -3.23 8.71 -51.02
C LEU A 9 -1.94 8.17 -51.65
N GLY A 10 -1.36 7.15 -51.03
CA GLY A 10 -0.26 6.35 -51.58
C GLY A 10 -0.79 5.13 -52.36
N HIS A 11 -0.65 5.18 -53.68
CA HIS A 11 -1.09 4.19 -54.65
C HIS A 11 -0.36 2.84 -54.48
N GLN A 12 -1.09 1.74 -54.28
CA GLN A 12 -0.54 0.39 -54.38
C GLN A 12 -0.24 0.03 -55.84
N THR A 13 1.01 -0.34 -56.12
CA THR A 13 1.33 -1.24 -57.24
C THR A 13 2.27 -2.32 -56.70
N ASN A 14 1.73 -3.51 -56.43
CA ASN A 14 2.54 -4.68 -56.09
C ASN A 14 2.86 -5.46 -57.37
N LEU A 15 4.11 -5.34 -57.82
CA LEU A 15 4.73 -6.25 -58.77
C LEU A 15 4.89 -7.64 -58.12
N THR A 16 4.48 -8.66 -58.86
CA THR A 16 4.79 -10.08 -58.62
C THR A 16 6.28 -10.34 -58.44
N MET A 17 6.71 -10.82 -57.27
CA MET A 17 8.09 -11.27 -57.04
C MET A 17 8.18 -12.81 -57.03
N ARG A 18 8.96 -13.34 -57.96
CA ARG A 18 9.34 -14.76 -58.09
C ARG A 18 10.21 -15.19 -56.91
N ARG A 19 9.87 -16.34 -56.32
CA ARG A 19 10.67 -17.05 -55.33
C ARG A 19 12.04 -17.43 -55.91
N THR A 20 13.12 -16.95 -55.30
CA THR A 20 14.47 -17.50 -55.46
C THR A 20 15.06 -17.72 -54.08
N PHE A 21 15.32 -18.98 -53.74
CA PHE A 21 15.95 -19.41 -52.49
C PHE A 21 17.43 -19.03 -52.51
N PHE A 22 17.89 -18.28 -51.49
CA PHE A 22 19.30 -18.18 -51.14
C PHE A 22 19.47 -18.60 -49.66
N LEU A 23 20.22 -19.67 -49.45
CA LEU A 23 20.74 -20.08 -48.14
C LEU A 23 21.81 -19.08 -47.71
N ILE A 24 21.58 -18.39 -46.59
CA ILE A 24 22.62 -17.65 -45.86
C ILE A 24 22.73 -18.25 -44.45
N VAL A 25 23.91 -18.75 -44.16
CA VAL A 25 24.33 -19.31 -42.87
C VAL A 25 24.53 -18.16 -41.89
N LEU A 26 23.72 -18.11 -40.82
CA LEU A 26 23.85 -17.13 -39.74
C LEU A 26 24.91 -17.58 -38.73
N PHE A 27 25.94 -16.76 -38.55
CA PHE A 27 26.86 -16.81 -37.42
C PHE A 27 26.12 -16.40 -36.14
N TYR A 28 26.19 -17.25 -35.13
CA TYR A 28 25.65 -17.01 -33.79
C TYR A 28 26.56 -16.00 -33.06
N MET A 29 26.09 -14.77 -32.87
CA MET A 29 26.59 -13.87 -31.81
C MET A 29 25.44 -13.63 -30.82
N PRO A 30 25.66 -13.80 -29.51
CA PRO A 30 24.62 -13.52 -28.52
C PRO A 30 24.47 -12.01 -28.39
N PHE A 31 23.40 -11.47 -28.98
CA PHE A 31 22.84 -10.20 -28.53
C PHE A 31 22.23 -10.43 -27.14
N PHE A 32 22.81 -9.79 -26.12
CA PHE A 32 22.13 -9.59 -24.86
C PHE A 32 20.89 -8.73 -25.14
N TYR A 33 19.73 -9.35 -25.21
CA TYR A 33 18.46 -8.64 -25.09
C TYR A 33 18.38 -8.12 -23.64
N LEU A 34 18.48 -6.81 -23.49
CA LEU A 34 17.91 -6.13 -22.33
C LEU A 34 16.40 -6.39 -22.42
N SER A 35 15.86 -7.26 -21.56
CA SER A 35 14.42 -7.50 -21.53
C SER A 35 13.73 -6.21 -21.10
N ALA A 36 13.00 -5.57 -22.00
CA ALA A 36 11.92 -4.68 -21.60
C ALA A 36 10.98 -5.53 -20.74
N GLN A 37 10.78 -5.14 -19.47
CA GLN A 37 9.76 -5.72 -18.61
C GLN A 37 8.45 -5.77 -19.39
N GLN A 38 7.81 -6.95 -19.43
CA GLN A 38 6.42 -7.04 -19.85
C GLN A 38 5.59 -6.16 -18.91
N PRO A 39 4.65 -5.33 -19.42
CA PRO A 39 3.76 -4.58 -18.55
C PRO A 39 2.99 -5.58 -17.67
N SER A 40 3.07 -5.40 -16.35
CA SER A 40 2.24 -6.12 -15.40
C SER A 40 0.76 -5.87 -15.69
N ASP A 41 -0.10 -6.84 -15.35
CA ASP A 41 -1.55 -6.68 -15.47
C ASP A 41 -2.02 -5.34 -14.84
N PRO A 42 -2.96 -4.61 -15.48
CA PRO A 42 -3.41 -3.32 -15.00
C PRO A 42 -4.04 -3.45 -13.60
N VAL A 43 -3.50 -2.71 -12.63
CA VAL A 43 -4.04 -2.70 -11.26
C VAL A 43 -5.30 -1.82 -11.24
N THR A 44 -6.44 -2.42 -10.98
CA THR A 44 -7.76 -1.75 -10.99
C THR A 44 -8.21 -1.34 -9.58
N GLY A 45 -8.91 -0.20 -9.47
CA GLY A 45 -9.53 0.28 -8.24
C GLY A 45 -10.79 1.09 -8.52
N THR A 46 -11.48 1.58 -7.48
CA THR A 46 -12.69 2.41 -7.62
C THR A 46 -12.57 3.75 -6.90
N PHE A 47 -13.30 4.75 -7.39
CA PHE A 47 -13.42 6.08 -6.79
C PHE A 47 -14.87 6.55 -6.85
N THR A 48 -15.41 7.10 -5.75
CA THR A 48 -16.76 7.67 -5.72
C THR A 48 -16.68 9.19 -5.61
N ASP A 49 -17.21 9.90 -6.59
CA ASP A 49 -17.27 11.36 -6.60
C ASP A 49 -18.30 11.85 -5.58
N SER A 50 -17.86 12.62 -4.59
CA SER A 50 -18.72 13.11 -3.50
C SER A 50 -19.74 14.14 -3.97
N ARG A 51 -19.53 14.77 -5.14
CA ARG A 51 -20.39 15.83 -5.67
C ARG A 51 -21.69 15.29 -6.26
N ASP A 52 -21.68 14.07 -6.79
CA ASP A 52 -22.84 13.45 -7.44
C ASP A 52 -23.10 11.97 -7.07
N GLY A 53 -22.23 11.37 -6.26
CA GLY A 53 -22.33 9.98 -5.81
C GLY A 53 -21.98 8.94 -6.86
N LYS A 54 -21.49 9.33 -8.04
CA LYS A 54 -21.11 8.37 -9.09
C LYS A 54 -19.80 7.69 -8.75
N THR A 55 -19.79 6.36 -8.79
CA THR A 55 -18.58 5.54 -8.68
C THR A 55 -17.99 5.28 -10.06
N TYR A 56 -16.70 5.58 -10.20
CA TYR A 56 -15.88 5.37 -11.39
C TYR A 56 -14.88 4.25 -11.14
N GLN A 57 -14.60 3.48 -12.18
CA GLN A 57 -13.44 2.59 -12.21
C GLN A 57 -12.15 3.39 -12.47
N SER A 58 -11.05 2.91 -11.94
CA SER A 58 -9.71 3.47 -12.12
C SER A 58 -8.70 2.38 -12.42
N VAL A 59 -7.65 2.75 -13.13
CA VAL A 59 -6.59 1.85 -13.57
C VAL A 59 -5.23 2.49 -13.41
N LYS A 60 -4.26 1.75 -12.87
CA LYS A 60 -2.86 2.18 -12.83
C LYS A 60 -2.14 1.71 -14.11
N ILE A 61 -1.58 2.64 -14.87
CA ILE A 61 -0.84 2.42 -16.12
C ILE A 61 0.52 3.08 -15.97
N GLY A 62 1.58 2.28 -15.86
CA GLY A 62 2.86 2.76 -15.36
C GLY A 62 2.69 3.30 -13.94
N ASP A 63 3.18 4.51 -13.70
CA ASP A 63 3.02 5.18 -12.39
C ASP A 63 1.75 6.03 -12.28
N GLN A 64 1.06 6.25 -13.40
CA GLN A 64 -0.12 7.11 -13.43
C GLN A 64 -1.39 6.30 -13.12
N THR A 65 -2.27 6.84 -12.27
CA THR A 65 -3.61 6.27 -12.07
C THR A 65 -4.66 7.08 -12.81
N TRP A 66 -5.35 6.44 -13.76
CA TRP A 66 -6.33 7.08 -14.64
C TRP A 66 -7.74 6.64 -14.29
N MET A 67 -8.74 7.50 -14.53
CA MET A 67 -10.12 7.03 -14.63
C MET A 67 -10.26 6.11 -15.85
N ALA A 68 -10.85 4.93 -15.65
CA ALA A 68 -11.13 3.97 -16.72
C ALA A 68 -12.44 4.30 -17.47
N GLU A 69 -13.18 5.32 -17.01
CA GLU A 69 -14.42 5.81 -17.62
C GLU A 69 -14.39 7.33 -17.84
N ASN A 70 -15.21 7.83 -18.77
CA ASN A 70 -15.28 9.27 -19.02
C ASN A 70 -15.96 9.93 -17.83
N LEU A 71 -15.48 11.11 -17.44
CA LEU A 71 -16.12 11.85 -16.37
C LEU A 71 -17.57 12.16 -16.78
N ALA A 72 -18.49 11.96 -15.84
CA ALA A 72 -19.93 12.16 -16.07
C ALA A 72 -20.54 13.16 -15.07
N TYR A 73 -19.71 14.01 -14.48
CA TYR A 73 -20.14 15.08 -13.59
C TYR A 73 -20.94 16.13 -14.38
N LEU A 74 -22.25 16.21 -14.11
CA LEU A 74 -23.22 17.04 -14.86
C LEU A 74 -24.03 17.92 -13.90
N PRO A 75 -23.47 19.07 -13.46
CA PRO A 75 -24.17 19.99 -12.55
C PRO A 75 -25.28 20.79 -13.26
N LEU A 76 -25.05 21.13 -14.53
CA LEU A 76 -26.00 21.79 -15.43
C LEU A 76 -25.93 21.09 -16.78
N VAL A 77 -26.92 21.31 -17.66
CA VAL A 77 -26.88 20.83 -19.04
C VAL A 77 -27.43 21.89 -19.97
N PHE A 78 -26.83 21.99 -21.15
CA PHE A 78 -27.22 22.95 -22.17
C PHE A 78 -27.47 22.24 -23.50
N GLY A 79 -28.37 22.79 -24.31
CA GLY A 79 -28.58 22.34 -25.68
C GLY A 79 -27.38 22.73 -26.56
N PRO A 80 -27.13 21.99 -27.67
CA PRO A 80 -25.96 22.16 -28.53
C PRO A 80 -25.87 23.55 -29.22
N SER A 81 -26.95 24.33 -29.19
CA SER A 81 -26.96 25.71 -29.70
C SER A 81 -26.47 26.77 -28.69
N THR A 82 -26.21 26.40 -27.43
CA THR A 82 -25.74 27.32 -26.37
C THR A 82 -24.23 27.27 -26.26
N LEU A 83 -23.57 28.44 -26.26
CA LEU A 83 -22.12 28.52 -26.39
C LEU A 83 -21.53 29.61 -25.49
N SER A 84 -20.30 29.37 -25.04
CA SER A 84 -19.50 30.34 -24.31
C SER A 84 -18.04 29.91 -24.30
N GLU A 85 -17.14 30.83 -24.62
CA GLU A 85 -15.69 30.65 -24.46
C GLU A 85 -15.24 31.01 -23.03
N GLY A 86 -16.02 31.80 -22.29
CA GLY A 86 -15.67 32.27 -20.95
C GLY A 86 -16.44 31.60 -19.80
N ASN A 87 -17.62 31.03 -20.07
CA ASN A 87 -18.43 30.37 -19.04
C ASN A 87 -18.39 28.84 -19.20
N PRO A 88 -18.37 28.07 -18.09
CA PRO A 88 -18.40 26.62 -18.16
C PRO A 88 -19.77 26.11 -18.64
N LEU A 89 -19.74 25.20 -19.63
CA LEU A 89 -20.90 24.56 -20.23
C LEU A 89 -20.71 23.04 -20.32
N TRP A 90 -21.81 22.31 -20.16
CA TRP A 90 -21.85 20.85 -20.16
C TRP A 90 -22.94 20.34 -21.09
N TYR A 91 -22.64 19.29 -21.83
CA TYR A 91 -23.53 18.71 -22.84
C TYR A 91 -23.58 17.19 -22.71
N VAL A 92 -24.70 16.61 -23.09
CA VAL A 92 -24.87 15.17 -23.26
C VAL A 92 -25.13 14.90 -24.73
N TYR A 93 -24.38 13.97 -25.32
CA TYR A 93 -24.50 13.69 -26.76
C TYR A 93 -25.95 13.34 -27.12
N GLY A 94 -26.50 13.99 -28.14
CA GLY A 94 -27.86 13.75 -28.61
C GLY A 94 -28.98 14.29 -27.72
N TYR A 95 -28.66 15.10 -26.70
CA TYR A 95 -29.65 15.77 -25.86
C TYR A 95 -29.73 17.26 -26.21
N ASP A 96 -30.95 17.75 -26.43
CA ASP A 96 -31.24 19.16 -26.76
C ASP A 96 -32.26 19.70 -25.75
N GLY A 97 -31.75 20.17 -24.61
CA GLY A 97 -32.56 20.65 -23.49
C GLY A 97 -31.71 21.14 -22.32
N THR A 98 -32.36 21.56 -21.24
CA THR A 98 -31.71 22.12 -20.04
C THR A 98 -32.02 21.36 -18.75
N ASP A 99 -32.79 20.27 -18.82
CA ASP A 99 -33.13 19.45 -17.65
C ASP A 99 -32.06 18.35 -17.43
N VAL A 100 -31.36 18.42 -16.29
CA VAL A 100 -30.28 17.48 -15.92
C VAL A 100 -30.82 16.06 -15.70
N THR A 101 -32.01 15.91 -15.13
CA THR A 101 -32.59 14.58 -14.84
C THR A 101 -32.93 13.87 -16.14
N ALA A 102 -33.53 14.59 -17.09
CA ALA A 102 -33.82 14.08 -18.42
C ALA A 102 -32.54 13.76 -19.20
N ALA A 103 -31.51 14.61 -19.11
CA ALA A 103 -30.21 14.36 -19.74
C ALA A 103 -29.53 13.09 -19.21
N LYS A 104 -29.54 12.88 -17.87
CA LYS A 104 -28.98 11.69 -17.22
C LYS A 104 -29.71 10.39 -17.58
N ALA A 105 -30.97 10.48 -18.02
CA ALA A 105 -31.77 9.33 -18.46
C ALA A 105 -31.48 8.91 -19.92
N VAL A 106 -30.76 9.72 -20.69
CA VAL A 106 -30.37 9.36 -22.07
C VAL A 106 -29.27 8.32 -22.03
N ALA A 107 -29.37 7.27 -22.87
CA ALA A 107 -28.40 6.17 -22.92
C ALA A 107 -26.95 6.64 -23.18
N TYR A 108 -26.78 7.72 -23.94
CA TYR A 108 -25.47 8.29 -24.22
C TYR A 108 -24.76 8.82 -22.96
N PHE A 109 -25.50 9.31 -21.95
CA PHE A 109 -24.90 9.76 -20.69
C PHE A 109 -24.27 8.59 -19.92
N SER A 110 -24.95 7.45 -19.83
CA SER A 110 -24.43 6.30 -19.09
C SER A 110 -23.26 5.62 -19.81
N ILE A 111 -23.20 5.69 -21.14
CA ILE A 111 -22.14 5.05 -21.95
C ILE A 111 -20.92 5.98 -22.10
N TYR A 112 -21.14 7.22 -22.55
CA TYR A 112 -20.05 8.11 -23.00
C TYR A 112 -19.73 9.25 -22.02
N GLY A 113 -20.54 9.45 -20.99
CA GLY A 113 -20.37 10.54 -20.03
C GLY A 113 -20.79 11.90 -20.59
N VAL A 114 -20.04 12.93 -20.24
CA VAL A 114 -20.35 14.34 -20.53
C VAL A 114 -19.32 14.94 -21.48
N LEU A 115 -19.77 15.86 -22.32
CA LEU A 115 -18.91 16.72 -23.14
C LEU A 115 -18.81 18.09 -22.45
N TYR A 116 -17.59 18.56 -22.25
CA TYR A 116 -17.26 19.80 -21.54
C TYR A 116 -16.66 20.79 -22.52
N ASN A 117 -17.06 22.05 -22.48
CA ASN A 117 -16.26 23.11 -23.09
C ASN A 117 -14.98 23.36 -22.27
N TRP A 118 -14.06 24.15 -22.80
CA TRP A 118 -12.76 24.38 -22.17
C TRP A 118 -12.84 24.90 -20.71
N PRO A 119 -13.58 25.98 -20.39
CA PRO A 119 -13.72 26.44 -19.00
C PRO A 119 -14.33 25.40 -18.05
N ALA A 120 -15.27 24.58 -18.53
CA ALA A 120 -15.84 23.51 -17.71
C ALA A 120 -14.82 22.39 -17.46
N ALA A 121 -14.02 22.04 -18.46
CA ALA A 121 -13.03 20.97 -18.36
C ALA A 121 -11.95 21.27 -17.30
N LEU A 122 -11.47 22.52 -17.23
CA LEU A 122 -10.45 22.97 -16.28
C LEU A 122 -10.84 22.77 -14.80
N THR A 123 -12.13 22.69 -14.52
CA THR A 123 -12.67 22.56 -13.15
C THR A 123 -13.52 21.30 -12.98
N ALA A 124 -13.53 20.41 -13.97
CA ALA A 124 -14.43 19.26 -13.98
C ALA A 124 -14.00 18.16 -13.01
N CYS A 125 -12.70 17.89 -12.91
CA CYS A 125 -12.19 16.79 -12.10
C CYS A 125 -12.41 17.04 -10.59
N PRO A 126 -12.79 15.99 -9.83
CA PRO A 126 -13.03 16.10 -8.38
C PRO A 126 -11.73 16.25 -7.60
N GLU A 127 -11.83 16.62 -6.32
CA GLU A 127 -10.67 16.69 -5.42
C GLU A 127 -9.86 15.38 -5.41
N GLY A 128 -8.53 15.50 -5.45
CA GLY A 128 -7.60 14.38 -5.59
C GLY A 128 -7.46 13.86 -7.03
N TRP A 129 -8.03 14.56 -8.01
CA TRP A 129 -7.92 14.28 -9.44
C TRP A 129 -7.83 15.58 -10.23
N HIS A 130 -7.10 15.58 -11.33
CA HIS A 130 -6.98 16.76 -12.20
C HIS A 130 -7.15 16.43 -13.69
N LEU A 131 -7.33 17.49 -14.48
CA LEU A 131 -7.35 17.41 -15.93
C LEU A 131 -5.91 17.17 -16.44
N PRO A 132 -5.63 16.05 -17.11
CA PRO A 132 -4.27 15.67 -17.47
C PRO A 132 -3.62 16.68 -18.42
N SER A 133 -2.33 16.92 -18.23
CA SER A 133 -1.47 17.73 -19.11
C SER A 133 -0.98 16.97 -20.35
N ASP A 134 -0.43 17.68 -21.34
CA ASP A 134 0.13 17.05 -22.55
C ASP A 134 1.32 16.14 -22.21
N ALA A 135 2.09 16.52 -21.19
CA ALA A 135 3.19 15.73 -20.66
C ALA A 135 2.68 14.41 -20.06
N GLU A 136 1.62 14.44 -19.26
CA GLU A 136 1.05 13.23 -18.64
C GLU A 136 0.46 12.28 -19.67
N TRP A 137 -0.20 12.81 -20.69
CA TRP A 137 -0.63 12.01 -21.83
C TRP A 137 0.55 11.40 -22.61
N SER A 138 1.66 12.12 -22.69
CA SER A 138 2.89 11.64 -23.34
C SER A 138 3.54 10.52 -22.52
N THR A 139 3.54 10.62 -21.19
CA THR A 139 3.96 9.52 -20.29
C THR A 139 3.14 8.27 -20.52
N LEU A 140 1.80 8.37 -20.53
CA LEU A 140 0.90 7.25 -20.78
C LEU A 140 1.20 6.57 -22.13
N THR A 141 1.26 7.35 -23.21
CA THR A 141 1.48 6.80 -24.55
C THR A 141 2.88 6.21 -24.73
N THR A 142 3.89 6.79 -24.09
CA THR A 142 5.26 6.25 -24.06
C THR A 142 5.30 4.91 -23.35
N TYR A 143 4.69 4.82 -22.16
CA TYR A 143 4.60 3.57 -21.40
C TYR A 143 3.93 2.45 -22.20
N LEU A 144 2.91 2.78 -22.99
CA LEU A 144 2.18 1.81 -23.81
C LEU A 144 2.93 1.37 -25.09
N GLY A 145 4.15 1.87 -25.32
CA GLY A 145 5.00 1.48 -26.44
C GLY A 145 5.09 2.53 -27.56
N GLY A 146 4.71 3.77 -27.28
CA GLY A 146 4.75 4.90 -28.22
C GLY A 146 3.45 5.12 -28.98
N LEU A 147 3.33 6.28 -29.62
CA LEU A 147 2.10 6.75 -30.25
C LEU A 147 1.54 5.78 -31.30
N ASP A 148 2.40 5.04 -32.01
CA ASP A 148 2.00 4.15 -33.11
C ASP A 148 1.12 2.97 -32.67
N VAL A 149 1.20 2.57 -31.40
CA VAL A 149 0.49 1.39 -30.86
C VAL A 149 -0.35 1.72 -29.62
N ALA A 150 -0.06 2.82 -28.93
CA ALA A 150 -0.72 3.19 -27.68
C ALA A 150 -2.24 3.33 -27.84
N GLY A 151 -2.72 3.88 -28.97
CA GLY A 151 -4.14 4.06 -29.20
C GLY A 151 -4.91 2.75 -29.24
N GLY A 152 -4.36 1.71 -29.87
CA GLY A 152 -4.92 0.36 -29.86
C GLY A 152 -5.04 -0.21 -28.44
N LYS A 153 -4.01 -0.05 -27.61
CA LYS A 153 -4.03 -0.51 -26.21
C LYS A 153 -4.96 0.28 -25.30
N MET A 154 -5.28 1.53 -25.65
CA MET A 154 -6.17 2.40 -24.89
C MET A 154 -7.66 2.22 -25.23
N LYS A 155 -8.00 1.88 -26.47
CA LYS A 155 -9.39 1.73 -26.91
C LYS A 155 -10.07 0.50 -26.29
N GLU A 156 -11.37 0.60 -26.01
CA GLU A 156 -12.23 -0.58 -25.79
C GLU A 156 -12.03 -1.60 -26.92
N ALA A 157 -11.84 -2.87 -26.54
CA ALA A 157 -11.67 -3.97 -27.49
C ALA A 157 -13.00 -4.34 -28.16
N GLY A 158 -12.94 -4.72 -29.45
CA GLY A 158 -14.12 -5.09 -30.24
C GLY A 158 -14.86 -3.88 -30.81
N THR A 159 -16.09 -4.09 -31.30
CA THR A 159 -16.86 -3.07 -32.02
C THR A 159 -18.24 -2.87 -31.41
N VAL A 160 -18.34 -2.95 -30.07
CA VAL A 160 -19.60 -2.70 -29.35
C VAL A 160 -19.96 -1.22 -29.47
N HIS A 161 -19.02 -0.33 -29.14
CA HIS A 161 -19.19 1.12 -29.27
C HIS A 161 -18.38 1.72 -30.42
N TRP A 162 -17.23 1.15 -30.74
CA TRP A 162 -16.43 1.55 -31.89
C TRP A 162 -16.98 0.99 -33.19
N ASN A 163 -17.11 1.86 -34.20
CA ASN A 163 -17.39 1.41 -35.57
C ASN A 163 -16.20 0.60 -36.12
N ALA A 164 -16.49 -0.39 -36.96
CA ALA A 164 -15.45 -1.14 -37.66
C ALA A 164 -14.54 -0.19 -38.48
N PRO A 165 -13.22 -0.46 -38.58
CA PRO A 165 -12.55 -1.69 -38.17
C PRO A 165 -12.12 -1.76 -36.69
N ASN A 166 -12.16 -0.65 -35.96
CA ASN A 166 -11.52 -0.49 -34.64
C ASN A 166 -10.08 -1.06 -34.59
N GLU A 167 -9.26 -0.62 -35.54
CA GLU A 167 -7.96 -1.22 -35.82
C GLU A 167 -7.04 -1.22 -34.60
N GLY A 168 -6.45 -2.40 -34.34
CA GLY A 168 -5.48 -2.64 -33.27
C GLY A 168 -6.02 -2.50 -31.84
N ALA A 169 -7.34 -2.40 -31.63
CA ALA A 169 -7.91 -2.26 -30.30
C ALA A 169 -7.79 -3.53 -29.46
N THR A 170 -7.04 -3.47 -28.35
CA THR A 170 -6.84 -4.59 -27.42
C THR A 170 -7.29 -4.30 -26.00
N ASN A 171 -7.40 -3.02 -25.62
CA ASN A 171 -7.63 -2.57 -24.25
C ASN A 171 -6.66 -3.14 -23.20
N GLU A 172 -5.46 -3.58 -23.59
CA GLU A 172 -4.46 -4.16 -22.68
C GLU A 172 -4.09 -3.22 -21.52
N SER A 173 -4.25 -1.91 -21.71
CA SER A 173 -3.99 -0.90 -20.67
C SER A 173 -5.07 -0.82 -19.59
N GLY A 174 -6.27 -1.36 -19.84
CA GLY A 174 -7.46 -1.13 -19.00
C GLY A 174 -8.04 0.29 -19.07
N PHE A 175 -7.45 1.21 -19.87
CA PHE A 175 -7.92 2.59 -20.03
C PHE A 175 -9.36 2.69 -20.56
N SER A 176 -9.78 1.73 -21.38
CA SER A 176 -11.16 1.55 -21.85
C SER A 176 -11.75 2.80 -22.53
N GLY A 177 -10.99 3.38 -23.47
CA GLY A 177 -11.39 4.56 -24.23
C GLY A 177 -12.61 4.29 -25.12
N LEU A 178 -13.66 5.10 -24.97
CA LEU A 178 -14.92 5.00 -25.72
C LEU A 178 -15.10 6.17 -26.70
N PRO A 179 -15.69 5.93 -27.89
CA PRO A 179 -15.81 6.92 -28.96
C PRO A 179 -17.02 7.83 -28.77
N GLY A 180 -16.96 8.69 -27.76
CA GLY A 180 -18.03 9.62 -27.38
C GLY A 180 -18.33 10.73 -28.39
N GLY A 181 -17.52 10.86 -29.44
CA GLY A 181 -17.63 11.94 -30.41
C GLY A 181 -17.32 13.31 -29.81
N ILE A 182 -17.71 14.37 -30.51
CA ILE A 182 -17.51 15.76 -30.08
C ILE A 182 -18.76 16.59 -30.38
N LEU A 183 -18.88 17.73 -29.73
CA LEU A 183 -19.76 18.82 -30.15
C LEU A 183 -18.89 19.94 -30.71
N GLU A 184 -19.16 20.35 -31.95
CA GLU A 184 -18.48 21.47 -32.59
C GLU A 184 -19.48 22.60 -32.86
N TYR A 185 -19.02 23.83 -32.64
CA TYR A 185 -19.80 25.01 -32.95
C TYR A 185 -20.18 25.04 -34.46
N GLU A 186 -21.41 25.45 -34.76
CA GLU A 186 -22.03 25.45 -36.11
C GLU A 186 -22.41 24.09 -36.71
N TYR A 187 -21.73 23.00 -36.33
CA TYR A 187 -21.95 21.66 -36.93
C TYR A 187 -22.66 20.66 -36.01
N GLY A 188 -22.75 20.96 -34.71
CA GLY A 188 -23.44 20.12 -33.74
C GLY A 188 -22.65 18.87 -33.36
N PHE A 189 -23.36 17.84 -32.89
CA PHE A 189 -22.76 16.58 -32.46
C PHE A 189 -22.25 15.77 -33.66
N LYS A 190 -20.98 15.33 -33.62
CA LYS A 190 -20.36 14.54 -34.69
C LYS A 190 -19.42 13.45 -34.16
N ASN A 191 -19.08 12.52 -35.05
CA ASN A 191 -18.05 11.48 -34.87
C ASN A 191 -18.29 10.44 -33.75
N LEU A 192 -19.52 10.30 -33.25
CA LEU A 192 -19.89 9.18 -32.37
C LEU A 192 -19.53 7.84 -33.02
N GLY A 193 -18.91 6.95 -32.25
CA GLY A 193 -18.45 5.64 -32.73
C GLY A 193 -17.14 5.67 -33.53
N ASN A 194 -16.66 6.84 -33.96
CA ASN A 194 -15.46 6.98 -34.79
C ASN A 194 -14.27 7.62 -34.06
N LEU A 195 -14.53 8.58 -33.15
CA LEU A 195 -13.49 9.30 -32.42
C LEU A 195 -13.77 9.32 -30.92
N ALA A 196 -12.69 9.15 -30.14
CA ALA A 196 -12.63 9.51 -28.74
C ALA A 196 -11.65 10.68 -28.59
N VAL A 197 -12.10 11.78 -27.97
CA VAL A 197 -11.32 13.02 -27.86
C VAL A 197 -11.37 13.54 -26.44
N TRP A 198 -10.20 13.78 -25.84
CA TRP A 198 -10.06 14.30 -24.48
C TRP A 198 -9.24 15.58 -24.42
N TRP A 199 -9.69 16.50 -23.57
CA TRP A 199 -8.95 17.72 -23.23
C TRP A 199 -7.60 17.42 -22.58
N SER A 200 -6.62 18.28 -22.85
CA SER A 200 -5.41 18.45 -22.06
C SER A 200 -5.47 19.78 -21.31
N SER A 201 -4.98 19.85 -20.07
CA SER A 201 -4.81 21.13 -19.35
C SER A 201 -3.72 22.04 -19.94
N THR A 202 -2.88 21.52 -20.85
CA THR A 202 -1.83 22.29 -21.52
C THR A 202 -2.37 23.06 -22.72
N GLU A 203 -2.39 24.38 -22.62
CA GLU A 203 -2.69 25.29 -23.73
C GLU A 203 -1.63 25.18 -24.83
N HIS A 204 -2.05 25.25 -26.09
CA HIS A 204 -1.14 25.28 -27.25
C HIS A 204 -1.00 26.71 -27.76
N ASP A 205 -2.12 27.41 -27.95
CA ASP A 205 -2.19 28.87 -28.09
C ASP A 205 -3.19 29.42 -27.06
N GLN A 206 -2.69 30.25 -26.12
CA GLN A 206 -3.43 30.80 -24.98
C GLN A 206 -4.75 31.51 -25.35
N ALA A 207 -4.91 31.90 -26.63
CA ALA A 207 -6.11 32.61 -27.09
C ALA A 207 -7.08 31.76 -27.92
N VAL A 208 -6.72 30.52 -28.33
CA VAL A 208 -7.47 29.81 -29.38
C VAL A 208 -7.72 28.33 -29.07
N ASP A 209 -6.73 27.61 -28.54
CA ASP A 209 -6.79 26.16 -28.42
C ASP A 209 -5.95 25.57 -27.29
N SER A 210 -6.24 24.32 -26.94
CA SER A 210 -5.40 23.48 -26.11
C SER A 210 -5.05 22.18 -26.80
N TRP A 211 -4.05 21.49 -26.27
CA TRP A 211 -3.76 20.14 -26.73
C TRP A 211 -4.92 19.19 -26.39
N ALA A 212 -5.08 18.16 -27.22
CA ALA A 212 -6.02 17.08 -27.00
C ALA A 212 -5.39 15.73 -27.34
N ARG A 213 -5.97 14.67 -26.77
CA ARG A 213 -5.68 13.29 -27.18
C ARG A 213 -6.84 12.71 -27.94
N VAL A 214 -6.54 12.16 -29.11
CA VAL A 214 -7.51 11.64 -30.06
C VAL A 214 -7.20 10.19 -30.39
N LEU A 215 -8.21 9.33 -30.29
CA LEU A 215 -8.17 7.95 -30.78
C LEU A 215 -9.20 7.80 -31.91
N GLY A 216 -8.83 7.07 -32.96
CA GLY A 216 -9.69 6.79 -34.10
C GLY A 216 -9.94 5.29 -34.31
N ASN A 217 -11.07 4.96 -34.95
CA ASN A 217 -11.41 3.58 -35.28
C ASN A 217 -10.56 3.00 -36.43
N GLU A 218 -9.99 3.82 -37.30
CA GLU A 218 -9.22 3.38 -38.49
C GLU A 218 -7.72 3.17 -38.22
N THR A 219 -7.27 3.28 -36.97
CA THR A 219 -5.84 3.21 -36.66
C THR A 219 -5.57 2.83 -35.20
N PRO A 220 -4.44 2.15 -34.91
CA PRO A 220 -3.96 1.93 -33.55
C PRO A 220 -3.24 3.14 -32.93
N ILE A 221 -3.12 4.26 -33.66
CA ILE A 221 -2.34 5.42 -33.24
C ILE A 221 -3.10 6.25 -32.18
N ALA A 222 -2.38 6.74 -31.17
CA ALA A 222 -2.83 7.81 -30.30
C ALA A 222 -2.35 9.17 -30.84
N PHE A 223 -3.26 10.02 -31.31
CA PHE A 223 -2.89 11.31 -31.87
C PHE A 223 -2.86 12.39 -30.80
N ARG A 224 -1.87 13.26 -30.92
CA ARG A 224 -1.90 14.61 -30.35
C ARG A 224 -2.49 15.55 -31.38
N SER A 225 -3.53 16.31 -31.01
CA SER A 225 -4.21 17.28 -31.87
C SER A 225 -4.44 18.59 -31.12
N GLU A 226 -4.60 19.67 -31.87
CA GLU A 226 -5.12 20.94 -31.37
C GLU A 226 -6.64 20.84 -31.25
N ALA A 227 -7.20 21.30 -30.14
CA ALA A 227 -8.64 21.39 -29.88
C ALA A 227 -9.01 22.84 -29.57
N ASN A 228 -9.75 23.46 -30.48
CA ASN A 228 -10.24 24.82 -30.32
C ASN A 228 -11.21 24.94 -29.16
N PHE A 229 -11.22 26.10 -28.49
CA PHE A 229 -12.12 26.37 -27.36
C PHE A 229 -13.61 26.45 -27.72
N ASP A 230 -13.96 26.40 -29.01
CA ASP A 230 -15.34 26.29 -29.51
C ASP A 230 -15.89 24.85 -29.54
N LEU A 231 -15.05 23.87 -29.18
CA LEU A 231 -15.45 22.47 -29.04
C LEU A 231 -15.98 22.18 -27.63
N ALA A 232 -16.83 21.16 -27.53
CA ALA A 232 -17.03 20.42 -26.30
C ALA A 232 -16.68 18.94 -26.51
N ILE A 233 -15.72 18.46 -25.72
CA ILE A 233 -15.13 17.12 -25.80
C ILE A 233 -15.07 16.48 -24.41
N ASN A 234 -14.74 15.18 -24.34
CA ASN A 234 -14.79 14.45 -23.08
C ASN A 234 -13.64 14.87 -22.14
N VAL A 235 -13.85 14.65 -20.83
CA VAL A 235 -12.81 14.74 -19.81
C VAL A 235 -12.52 13.36 -19.27
N ARG A 236 -11.22 13.08 -19.08
CA ARG A 236 -10.75 11.91 -18.35
C ARG A 236 -9.75 12.38 -17.32
N CYS A 237 -10.04 12.14 -16.05
CA CYS A 237 -9.20 12.62 -14.97
C CYS A 237 -8.08 11.63 -14.67
N ILE A 238 -6.93 12.18 -14.32
CA ILE A 238 -5.81 11.47 -13.74
C ILE A 238 -5.82 11.75 -12.24
N ARG A 239 -5.56 10.73 -11.42
CA ARG A 239 -5.50 10.88 -9.97
C ARG A 239 -4.28 11.72 -9.65
N ASP A 240 -4.47 12.70 -8.79
CA ASP A 240 -3.34 13.36 -8.16
C ASP A 240 -2.55 12.27 -7.47
N ASP A 241 -1.33 12.02 -7.93
CA ASP A 241 -0.44 11.27 -7.07
C ASP A 241 -0.20 12.16 -5.87
N TYR A 242 -0.84 11.85 -4.74
CA TYR A 242 -0.60 12.52 -3.46
C TYR A 242 0.87 12.35 -3.00
N ARG A 243 1.74 11.76 -3.83
CA ARG A 243 3.18 11.64 -3.66
C ARG A 243 4.01 12.86 -4.03
N SER A 244 3.54 13.94 -4.68
CA SER A 244 4.53 14.95 -5.14
C SER A 244 4.06 16.39 -5.38
N LYS A 245 3.26 16.97 -4.49
CA LYS A 245 3.17 18.43 -4.41
C LYS A 245 3.29 18.89 -2.98
N ASP A 246 4.40 19.55 -2.69
CA ASP A 246 4.59 20.22 -1.42
C ASP A 246 4.06 21.65 -1.52
N THR A 247 3.44 22.10 -0.43
CA THR A 247 3.03 23.49 -0.29
C THR A 247 4.06 24.21 0.57
N LEU A 248 4.86 25.06 -0.06
CA LEU A 248 5.68 26.02 0.65
C LEU A 248 4.80 27.17 1.09
N SER A 249 4.68 27.37 2.41
CA SER A 249 4.10 28.61 2.97
C SER A 249 5.23 29.57 3.35
N ILE A 250 5.40 30.64 2.58
CA ILE A 250 6.36 31.71 2.88
C ILE A 250 5.64 32.79 3.68
N ASN A 251 6.11 33.01 4.90
CA ASN A 251 5.64 34.10 5.74
C ASN A 251 6.64 35.26 5.71
N LEU A 252 6.29 36.33 4.99
CA LEU A 252 7.11 37.53 4.84
C LEU A 252 6.61 38.62 5.79
N GLN A 253 7.29 38.76 6.93
CA GLN A 253 6.95 39.72 7.98
C GLN A 253 7.73 41.05 7.82
N ASP A 254 8.96 40.97 7.33
CA ASP A 254 9.85 42.14 7.27
C ASP A 254 9.64 42.92 5.97
N ARG A 255 9.69 44.26 6.09
CA ARG A 255 9.59 45.18 4.95
C ARG A 255 10.64 44.94 3.86
N ARG A 256 11.77 44.32 4.20
CA ARG A 256 12.82 43.90 3.28
C ARG A 256 13.28 42.50 3.68
N SER A 257 13.11 41.53 2.79
CA SER A 257 13.45 40.13 3.04
C SER A 257 14.15 39.51 1.84
N LEU A 258 14.77 38.34 2.06
CA LEU A 258 15.19 37.42 1.01
C LEU A 258 14.28 36.20 1.08
N PHE A 259 13.64 35.86 -0.03
CA PHE A 259 12.82 34.65 -0.15
C PHE A 259 13.33 33.76 -1.28
N SER A 260 12.96 32.49 -1.25
CA SER A 260 13.26 31.54 -2.32
C SER A 260 12.18 30.47 -2.42
N SER A 261 12.25 29.64 -3.47
CA SER A 261 11.43 28.45 -3.58
C SER A 261 12.22 27.22 -3.17
N ASN A 262 11.57 26.31 -2.42
CA ASN A 262 12.06 24.96 -2.17
C ASN A 262 11.20 23.90 -2.88
N VAL A 263 10.39 24.33 -3.82
CA VAL A 263 9.61 23.51 -4.75
C VAL A 263 9.79 24.04 -6.16
N VAL A 264 9.61 23.19 -7.17
CA VAL A 264 9.43 23.61 -8.56
C VAL A 264 7.96 24.02 -8.74
N PRO A 265 7.61 25.31 -8.83
CA PRO A 265 6.22 25.76 -8.82
C PRO A 265 5.44 25.30 -10.05
N ASP A 266 4.14 25.02 -9.88
CA ASP A 266 3.24 24.68 -11.01
C ASP A 266 3.06 25.86 -11.97
N SER A 267 3.12 27.09 -11.45
CA SER A 267 3.14 28.34 -12.21
C SER A 267 4.44 29.07 -11.91
N ILE A 268 5.33 29.10 -12.89
CA ILE A 268 6.70 29.61 -12.69
C ILE A 268 6.72 31.14 -12.64
N ASN A 269 5.78 31.83 -13.31
CA ASN A 269 5.83 33.28 -13.40
C ASN A 269 5.55 33.98 -12.06
N LEU A 270 6.52 34.77 -11.59
CA LEU A 270 6.47 35.52 -10.33
C LEU A 270 5.31 36.52 -10.27
N ARG A 271 4.98 37.17 -11.40
CA ARG A 271 3.86 38.13 -11.44
C ARG A 271 2.53 37.44 -11.13
N SER A 272 2.28 36.26 -11.70
CA SER A 272 1.09 35.46 -11.41
C SER A 272 1.02 35.05 -9.93
N LEU A 273 2.14 34.59 -9.37
CA LEU A 273 2.23 34.15 -7.98
C LEU A 273 1.96 35.29 -6.99
N PHE A 274 2.49 36.48 -7.28
CA PHE A 274 2.36 37.64 -6.41
C PHE A 274 1.18 38.55 -6.75
N LYS A 275 0.32 38.17 -7.72
CA LYS A 275 -0.79 39.00 -8.19
C LYS A 275 -1.69 39.49 -7.05
N ARG A 276 -2.06 38.61 -6.14
CA ARG A 276 -2.88 38.98 -4.97
C ARG A 276 -2.19 40.03 -4.10
N VAL A 277 -0.88 39.91 -3.89
CA VAL A 277 -0.08 40.83 -3.07
C VAL A 277 0.05 42.21 -3.73
N MET A 278 0.17 42.22 -5.06
CA MET A 278 0.13 43.42 -5.90
C MET A 278 -1.23 44.10 -5.83
N ASP A 279 -2.32 43.36 -6.04
CA ASP A 279 -3.69 43.89 -6.01
C ASP A 279 -4.08 44.44 -4.63
N GLU A 280 -3.55 43.84 -3.54
CA GLU A 280 -3.70 44.34 -2.17
C GLU A 280 -2.83 45.58 -1.85
N GLY A 281 -1.97 46.03 -2.78
CA GLY A 281 -1.07 47.18 -2.58
C GLY A 281 0.06 46.92 -1.57
N LYS A 282 0.33 45.65 -1.25
CA LYS A 282 1.32 45.24 -0.25
C LYS A 282 2.71 45.08 -0.83
N LEU A 283 2.82 44.80 -2.13
CA LEU A 283 4.12 44.67 -2.81
C LEU A 283 4.69 46.04 -3.18
N VAL A 284 5.98 46.24 -2.91
CA VAL A 284 6.75 47.40 -3.39
C VAL A 284 7.63 46.99 -4.57
N LYS A 285 8.44 45.94 -4.39
CA LYS A 285 9.42 45.51 -5.40
C LYS A 285 9.85 44.06 -5.18
N ILE A 286 10.04 43.30 -6.26
CA ILE A 286 10.82 42.04 -6.27
C ILE A 286 12.03 42.25 -7.15
N GLN A 287 13.20 41.77 -6.76
CA GLN A 287 14.43 41.91 -7.53
C GLN A 287 15.31 40.64 -7.46
N ASP A 288 15.82 40.22 -8.62
CA ASP A 288 16.79 39.11 -8.74
C ASP A 288 18.24 39.58 -8.49
N GLU A 289 19.19 38.66 -8.66
CA GLU A 289 20.62 38.96 -8.50
C GLU A 289 21.24 39.78 -9.64
N SER A 290 20.65 39.74 -10.83
CA SER A 290 21.04 40.55 -11.99
C SER A 290 20.52 41.99 -11.92
N GLY A 291 19.63 42.26 -10.96
CA GLY A 291 18.99 43.55 -10.75
C GLY A 291 17.69 43.74 -11.52
N ASN A 292 17.22 42.73 -12.28
CA ASN A 292 15.92 42.77 -12.91
C ASN A 292 14.84 42.78 -11.82
N SER A 293 13.72 43.45 -12.09
CA SER A 293 12.70 43.63 -11.08
C SER A 293 11.28 43.61 -11.58
N ILE A 294 10.39 43.27 -10.66
CA ILE A 294 8.96 43.51 -10.75
C ILE A 294 8.68 44.84 -10.06
N GLU A 295 8.27 45.84 -10.84
CA GLU A 295 8.02 47.19 -10.35
C GLU A 295 6.76 47.83 -10.96
N ASP A 296 6.09 48.67 -10.17
CA ASP A 296 4.94 49.46 -10.58
C ASP A 296 5.41 50.73 -11.32
N VAL A 297 5.02 50.87 -12.59
CA VAL A 297 5.36 52.02 -13.43
C VAL A 297 4.35 53.18 -13.33
N GLY A 298 3.41 53.12 -12.40
CA GLY A 298 2.56 54.24 -11.97
C GLY A 298 1.35 54.52 -12.87
N ALA A 299 0.80 55.74 -12.75
CA ALA A 299 -0.60 56.11 -13.02
C ALA A 299 -1.23 55.80 -14.40
N PHE A 300 -0.48 55.24 -15.37
CA PHE A 300 -0.99 54.85 -16.69
C PHE A 300 -0.44 53.49 -17.19
N GLY A 301 0.24 52.71 -16.34
CA GLY A 301 0.79 51.41 -16.68
C GLY A 301 0.51 50.36 -15.60
N ASP A 302 0.48 49.09 -16.01
CA ASP A 302 0.36 47.91 -15.14
C ASP A 302 1.77 47.48 -14.67
N TRP A 303 1.86 46.60 -13.66
CA TRP A 303 3.12 46.03 -13.19
C TRP A 303 3.93 45.41 -14.33
N ILE A 304 5.21 45.78 -14.44
CA ILE A 304 6.12 45.21 -15.44
C ILE A 304 7.02 44.18 -14.76
N ASP A 305 7.11 43.00 -15.37
CA ASP A 305 7.92 41.88 -14.89
C ASP A 305 9.16 41.71 -15.79
N TYR A 306 10.34 42.07 -15.26
CA TYR A 306 11.62 41.82 -15.90
C TYR A 306 12.37 40.61 -15.29
N VAL A 307 11.84 40.01 -14.23
CA VAL A 307 12.45 38.83 -13.59
C VAL A 307 11.98 37.56 -14.31
N GLY A 308 10.68 37.48 -14.56
CA GLY A 308 10.02 36.35 -15.20
C GLY A 308 9.73 35.23 -14.21
N ASP A 309 10.45 34.13 -14.38
CA ASP A 309 10.13 32.85 -13.78
C ASP A 309 10.91 32.64 -12.47
N LEU A 310 10.20 32.20 -11.42
CA LEU A 310 10.78 31.78 -10.14
C LEU A 310 11.66 30.54 -10.36
N SER A 311 12.95 30.66 -10.09
CA SER A 311 13.89 29.54 -10.09
C SER A 311 14.19 29.07 -8.67
N PRO A 312 14.15 27.75 -8.38
CA PRO A 312 14.61 27.20 -7.10
C PRO A 312 16.13 27.34 -6.87
N THR A 313 16.92 27.62 -7.92
CA THR A 313 18.36 27.92 -7.77
C THR A 313 18.60 29.32 -7.22
N GLU A 314 17.61 30.21 -7.35
CA GLU A 314 17.73 31.63 -7.05
C GLU A 314 16.98 32.01 -5.77
N GLY A 315 17.49 33.06 -5.12
CA GLY A 315 16.75 33.80 -4.11
C GLY A 315 16.43 35.19 -4.63
N TYR A 316 15.38 35.79 -4.08
CA TYR A 316 14.85 37.07 -4.54
C TYR A 316 14.76 38.04 -3.37
N ARG A 317 15.14 39.30 -3.64
CA ARG A 317 14.89 40.40 -2.71
C ARG A 317 13.44 40.83 -2.87
N ILE A 318 12.75 40.98 -1.75
CA ILE A 318 11.38 41.49 -1.74
C ILE A 318 11.24 42.66 -0.78
N GLU A 319 10.58 43.70 -1.26
CA GLU A 319 10.19 44.87 -0.49
C GLU A 319 8.66 44.94 -0.36
N LEU A 320 8.17 45.14 0.87
CA LEU A 320 6.75 45.10 1.22
C LEU A 320 6.31 46.31 2.04
N ASN A 321 5.06 46.73 1.86
CA ASN A 321 4.38 47.72 2.68
C ASN A 321 3.79 47.13 3.97
N ASP A 322 3.37 45.86 3.92
CA ASP A 322 2.77 45.12 5.03
C ASP A 322 3.12 43.63 4.93
N SER A 323 3.00 42.92 6.05
CA SER A 323 3.26 41.48 6.14
C SER A 323 2.34 40.67 5.23
N VAL A 324 2.87 39.61 4.62
CA VAL A 324 2.12 38.73 3.72
C VAL A 324 2.51 37.26 3.91
N ASN A 325 1.50 36.40 3.84
CA ASN A 325 1.71 34.95 3.72
C ASN A 325 1.39 34.55 2.28
N ILE A 326 2.31 33.81 1.66
CA ILE A 326 2.24 33.35 0.27
C ILE A 326 2.38 31.85 0.26
N GLN A 327 1.49 31.17 -0.45
CA GLN A 327 1.57 29.73 -0.65
C GLN A 327 2.04 29.46 -2.08
N ILE A 328 3.15 28.75 -2.20
CA ILE A 328 3.68 28.26 -3.46
C ILE A 328 3.45 26.75 -3.46
N VAL A 329 2.66 26.28 -4.41
CA VAL A 329 2.42 24.85 -4.63
C VAL A 329 3.27 24.42 -5.81
N GLY A 330 4.02 23.33 -5.63
CA GLY A 330 4.93 22.84 -6.65
C GLY A 330 5.43 21.44 -6.34
N LYS A 331 6.15 20.87 -7.31
CA LYS A 331 6.81 19.58 -7.13
C LYS A 331 8.02 19.72 -6.18
N PRO A 332 8.30 18.74 -5.32
CA PRO A 332 9.53 18.71 -4.53
C PRO A 332 10.78 18.80 -5.44
N ILE A 333 11.88 19.32 -4.89
CA ILE A 333 13.16 19.36 -5.59
C ILE A 333 13.77 17.96 -5.60
N GLU A 334 14.14 17.45 -6.77
CA GLU A 334 14.88 16.20 -6.91
C GLU A 334 16.38 16.43 -6.61
N TYR A 335 17.01 15.47 -5.93
CA TYR A 335 18.43 15.50 -5.57
C TYR A 335 19.24 14.46 -6.35
N PRO A 336 20.53 14.72 -6.65
CA PRO A 336 21.30 15.90 -6.29
C PRO A 336 20.85 17.16 -7.04
N PHE A 337 20.81 18.29 -6.33
CA PHE A 337 20.43 19.59 -6.88
C PHE A 337 21.61 20.55 -6.86
N GLU A 338 21.86 21.21 -7.98
CA GLU A 338 23.03 22.06 -8.17
C GLU A 338 22.64 23.54 -8.31
N ILE A 339 23.26 24.41 -7.49
CA ILE A 339 23.13 25.86 -7.60
C ILE A 339 24.46 26.42 -8.15
N PRO A 340 24.49 26.92 -9.39
CA PRO A 340 25.68 27.54 -9.95
C PRO A 340 25.95 28.90 -9.28
N LEU A 341 27.22 29.16 -8.95
CA LEU A 341 27.67 30.40 -8.32
C LEU A 341 28.70 31.10 -9.21
N LYS A 342 28.57 32.42 -9.31
CA LYS A 342 29.54 33.31 -9.96
C LYS A 342 30.45 33.99 -8.95
N ALA A 343 31.70 34.25 -9.36
CA ALA A 343 32.63 35.03 -8.57
C ALA A 343 31.99 36.37 -8.14
N GLY A 344 31.96 36.64 -6.84
CA GLY A 344 31.21 37.77 -6.28
C GLY A 344 29.98 37.32 -5.48
N TRP A 345 28.98 38.20 -5.42
CA TRP A 345 27.73 37.97 -4.68
C TRP A 345 26.70 37.25 -5.55
N ASN A 346 26.10 36.21 -5.01
CA ASN A 346 24.98 35.46 -5.58
C ASN A 346 23.80 35.52 -4.60
N ILE A 347 22.57 35.47 -5.09
CA ILE A 347 21.38 35.31 -4.25
C ILE A 347 20.80 33.94 -4.54
N ILE A 348 20.96 33.00 -3.61
CA ILE A 348 20.59 31.60 -3.81
C ILE A 348 19.30 31.24 -3.11
N GLY A 349 18.64 30.23 -3.66
CA GLY A 349 17.55 29.53 -2.99
C GLY A 349 18.03 28.52 -1.96
N TYR A 350 17.12 28.11 -1.08
CA TYR A 350 17.34 26.97 -0.18
C TYR A 350 16.35 25.86 -0.54
N PRO A 351 16.79 24.79 -1.23
CA PRO A 351 15.89 23.84 -1.87
C PRO A 351 15.28 22.80 -0.92
N ARG A 352 15.71 22.72 0.35
CA ARG A 352 15.23 21.68 1.28
C ARG A 352 13.92 22.07 1.96
N MET A 353 13.12 21.05 2.30
CA MET A 353 11.88 21.20 3.06
C MET A 353 12.10 21.30 4.58
N THR A 354 13.28 20.91 5.07
CA THR A 354 13.67 21.00 6.48
C THR A 354 14.81 21.99 6.68
N GLU A 355 14.93 22.55 7.88
CA GLU A 355 16.06 23.43 8.20
C GLU A 355 17.37 22.64 8.36
N MET A 356 18.49 23.27 8.02
CA MET A 356 19.82 22.68 8.13
C MET A 356 20.81 23.71 8.68
N ASP A 357 21.80 23.31 9.47
CA ASP A 357 22.83 24.24 9.95
C ASP A 357 23.52 24.92 8.75
N GLY A 358 23.58 26.26 8.78
CA GLY A 358 24.07 27.03 7.64
C GLY A 358 25.54 26.74 7.30
N LYS A 359 26.38 26.38 8.28
CA LYS A 359 27.77 25.97 8.01
C LYS A 359 27.84 24.59 7.36
N GLU A 360 26.91 23.69 7.68
CA GLU A 360 26.79 22.40 6.99
C GLU A 360 26.47 22.60 5.51
N VAL A 361 25.47 23.45 5.20
CA VAL A 361 25.04 23.73 3.83
C VAL A 361 26.21 24.21 2.97
N VAL A 362 27.00 25.16 3.46
CA VAL A 362 28.13 25.74 2.70
C VAL A 362 29.47 25.08 2.97
N ARG A 363 29.51 23.94 3.68
CA ARG A 363 30.76 23.26 4.06
C ARG A 363 31.63 22.94 2.84
N GLN A 364 31.03 22.49 1.74
CA GLN A 364 31.77 22.20 0.50
C GLN A 364 32.54 23.42 -0.04
N LEU A 365 32.00 24.63 0.13
CA LEU A 365 32.65 25.88 -0.32
C LEU A 365 33.75 26.30 0.66
N ILE A 366 33.57 26.02 1.96
CA ILE A 366 34.60 26.21 3.00
C ILE A 366 35.79 25.29 2.74
N ASP A 367 35.54 24.00 2.54
CA ASP A 367 36.57 22.98 2.34
C ASP A 367 37.36 23.21 1.05
N ARG A 368 36.69 23.67 -0.01
CA ARG A 368 37.32 24.09 -1.27
C ARG A 368 37.99 25.47 -1.21
N GLN A 369 37.86 26.19 -0.09
CA GLN A 369 38.41 27.54 0.11
C GLN A 369 37.88 28.59 -0.89
N THR A 370 36.67 28.41 -1.41
CA THR A 370 36.03 29.33 -2.36
C THR A 370 35.03 30.28 -1.70
N LEU A 371 34.50 29.92 -0.52
CA LEU A 371 33.60 30.77 0.25
C LEU A 371 34.33 32.00 0.83
N ILE A 372 33.74 33.17 0.65
CA ILE A 372 34.14 34.42 1.32
C ILE A 372 33.24 34.68 2.53
N GLU A 373 31.92 34.74 2.31
CA GLU A 373 30.93 35.01 3.36
C GLU A 373 29.53 34.60 2.91
N VAL A 374 28.65 34.35 3.88
CA VAL A 374 27.19 34.20 3.67
C VAL A 374 26.47 35.27 4.47
N GLN A 375 25.35 35.78 3.96
CA GLN A 375 24.47 36.71 4.65
C GLN A 375 22.99 36.32 4.48
N ASP A 376 22.20 36.36 5.55
CA ASP A 376 20.75 36.21 5.50
C ASP A 376 20.02 37.53 5.22
N GLY A 377 18.68 37.51 5.12
CA GLY A 377 17.87 38.71 4.88
C GLY A 377 17.93 39.75 6.01
N SER A 378 18.23 39.34 7.24
CA SER A 378 18.36 40.22 8.41
C SER A 378 19.78 40.79 8.57
N GLY A 379 20.74 40.30 7.79
CA GLY A 379 22.12 40.76 7.78
C GLY A 379 23.09 39.93 8.64
N ASN A 380 22.63 38.85 9.28
CA ASN A 380 23.49 37.91 10.02
C ASN A 380 24.42 37.17 9.05
N ARG A 381 25.58 36.72 9.54
CA ARG A 381 26.66 36.22 8.68
C ARG A 381 27.19 34.84 9.06
N ILE A 382 27.65 34.11 8.05
CA ILE A 382 28.67 33.07 8.19
C ILE A 382 29.96 33.64 7.61
N GLU A 383 30.97 33.83 8.46
CA GLU A 383 32.22 34.49 8.09
C GLU A 383 33.43 33.86 8.78
N ASN A 384 34.59 34.00 8.14
CA ASN A 384 35.87 33.54 8.68
C ASN A 384 36.50 34.64 9.54
N ILE A 385 36.75 34.37 10.83
CA ILE A 385 37.30 35.35 11.78
C ILE A 385 38.83 35.28 11.96
N GLY A 386 39.54 34.41 11.23
CA GLY A 386 41.00 34.53 11.01
C GLY A 386 41.95 33.71 11.89
N SER A 387 41.48 32.81 12.75
CA SER A 387 42.28 31.83 13.51
C SER A 387 42.03 30.38 13.01
N PRO A 388 42.77 29.36 13.51
CA PRO A 388 42.63 27.98 13.00
C PRO A 388 41.29 27.34 13.43
N GLY A 389 40.33 27.23 12.48
CA GLY A 389 39.00 26.60 12.69
C GLY A 389 37.77 27.52 12.51
N ASP A 390 37.98 28.75 12.03
CA ASP A 390 37.24 29.96 12.43
C ASP A 390 36.03 30.41 11.59
N TRP A 391 35.23 29.49 11.06
CA TRP A 391 33.93 29.92 10.52
C TRP A 391 32.91 30.09 11.66
N VAL A 392 32.44 31.31 11.90
CA VAL A 392 31.37 31.58 12.88
C VAL A 392 30.03 31.57 12.16
N ASN A 393 29.05 30.86 12.73
CA ASN A 393 27.69 30.82 12.21
C ASN A 393 26.75 31.68 13.06
N ASN A 394 26.54 32.94 12.66
CA ASN A 394 25.54 33.81 13.29
C ASN A 394 24.18 33.77 12.59
N ILE A 395 24.06 33.05 11.47
CA ILE A 395 22.78 32.80 10.78
C ILE A 395 22.00 31.70 11.51
N GLY A 396 22.70 30.70 12.06
CA GLY A 396 22.07 29.50 12.63
C GLY A 396 21.70 28.53 11.52
N THR A 397 20.41 28.30 11.30
CA THR A 397 19.92 27.36 10.28
C THR A 397 19.48 28.08 9.00
N PHE A 398 19.71 27.43 7.85
CA PHE A 398 19.03 27.77 6.62
C PHE A 398 17.60 27.22 6.69
N LYS A 399 16.62 28.00 6.25
CA LYS A 399 15.19 27.71 6.43
C LYS A 399 14.46 27.65 5.09
N PRO A 400 13.51 26.71 4.94
CA PRO A 400 12.59 26.66 3.80
C PRO A 400 11.96 28.02 3.49
N GLY A 401 11.93 28.40 2.23
CA GLY A 401 11.33 29.65 1.77
C GLY A 401 12.20 30.91 1.93
N ASN A 402 13.36 30.82 2.59
CA ASN A 402 14.29 31.93 2.72
C ASN A 402 15.34 31.91 1.59
N GLY A 403 15.70 33.08 1.09
CA GLY A 403 16.87 33.27 0.22
C GLY A 403 18.12 33.63 1.03
N TYR A 404 19.30 33.34 0.48
CA TYR A 404 20.58 33.62 1.13
C TYR A 404 21.55 34.27 0.16
N LYS A 405 22.32 35.25 0.63
CA LYS A 405 23.40 35.83 -0.15
C LYS A 405 24.69 35.06 0.10
N VAL A 406 25.28 34.50 -0.94
CA VAL A 406 26.55 33.76 -0.86
C VAL A 406 27.60 34.47 -1.70
N ARG A 407 28.75 34.76 -1.08
CA ARG A 407 29.87 35.39 -1.75
C ARG A 407 31.02 34.41 -1.95
N VAL A 408 31.45 34.24 -3.20
CA VAL A 408 32.57 33.35 -3.56
C VAL A 408 33.68 34.10 -4.30
N ASN A 409 34.91 33.60 -4.21
CA ASN A 409 36.09 34.21 -4.84
C ASN A 409 36.33 33.77 -6.30
N SER A 410 35.62 32.74 -6.77
CA SER A 410 35.70 32.15 -8.09
C SER A 410 34.37 31.48 -8.44
N ASP A 411 34.12 31.22 -9.73
CA ASP A 411 32.93 30.46 -10.17
C ASP A 411 32.95 29.04 -9.58
N GLU A 412 31.81 28.57 -9.07
CA GLU A 412 31.70 27.34 -8.28
C GLU A 412 30.28 26.75 -8.37
N VAL A 413 30.05 25.55 -7.85
CA VAL A 413 28.71 24.95 -7.73
C VAL A 413 28.45 24.50 -6.29
N LEU A 414 27.32 24.93 -5.73
CA LEU A 414 26.80 24.45 -4.46
C LEU A 414 25.85 23.28 -4.71
N VAL A 415 26.29 22.07 -4.36
CA VAL A 415 25.53 20.83 -4.54
C VAL A 415 24.78 20.46 -3.26
N PHE A 416 23.49 20.19 -3.37
CA PHE A 416 22.68 19.54 -2.34
C PHE A 416 22.53 18.06 -2.71
N GLY A 417 23.13 17.16 -1.93
CA GLY A 417 22.99 15.70 -2.14
C GLY A 417 21.76 15.12 -1.44
N ASN A 418 21.38 13.90 -1.84
CA ASN A 418 20.30 13.16 -1.18
C ASN A 418 20.70 12.77 0.25
N LEU A 419 19.80 12.96 1.23
CA LEU A 419 20.01 12.45 2.58
C LEU A 419 19.45 11.03 2.71
N PRO A 420 19.98 10.22 3.64
CA PRO A 420 19.43 8.90 3.90
C PRO A 420 18.06 8.99 4.61
N PRO A 421 17.22 7.93 4.51
CA PRO A 421 15.98 7.84 5.25
C PRO A 421 16.16 8.00 6.75
N TYR A 422 15.14 8.47 7.46
CA TYR A 422 15.14 8.43 8.91
C TYR A 422 15.09 6.98 9.42
N VAL A 423 15.69 6.77 10.58
CA VAL A 423 15.73 5.45 11.24
C VAL A 423 14.31 4.88 11.41
N PRO A 424 14.05 3.62 11.04
CA PRO A 424 12.80 2.94 11.35
C PRO A 424 12.50 2.92 12.87
N LEU A 425 11.28 3.32 13.25
CA LEU A 425 10.86 3.51 14.64
C LEU A 425 9.41 3.03 14.86
N ASN A 426 8.93 3.06 16.11
CA ASN A 426 7.57 2.69 16.51
C ASN A 426 7.12 1.29 16.01
N PRO A 427 7.85 0.22 16.40
CA PRO A 427 7.51 -1.13 15.99
C PRO A 427 6.14 -1.56 16.53
N THR A 428 5.44 -2.36 15.73
CA THR A 428 4.32 -3.18 16.18
C THR A 428 4.60 -4.63 15.74
N PRO A 429 4.62 -5.62 16.65
CA PRO A 429 4.47 -5.48 18.11
C PRO A 429 5.51 -4.54 18.72
N SER A 430 5.13 -3.85 19.80
CA SER A 430 6.05 -2.95 20.51
C SER A 430 7.26 -3.73 21.01
N ASP A 431 8.40 -3.07 21.14
CA ASP A 431 9.59 -3.72 21.67
C ASP A 431 9.33 -4.30 23.07
N PHE A 432 9.82 -5.52 23.31
CA PHE A 432 9.55 -6.35 24.49
C PHE A 432 8.07 -6.71 24.71
N ALA A 433 7.22 -6.68 23.67
CA ALA A 433 5.82 -7.06 23.81
C ALA A 433 5.68 -8.52 24.29
N MET A 434 4.97 -8.70 25.40
CA MET A 434 4.54 -10.01 25.89
C MET A 434 3.09 -10.26 25.50
N ASN A 435 2.72 -11.54 25.41
CA ASN A 435 1.37 -11.96 25.11
C ASN A 435 0.86 -11.51 23.73
N VAL A 436 1.72 -11.54 22.72
CA VAL A 436 1.30 -11.25 21.35
C VAL A 436 0.51 -12.45 20.84
N VAL A 437 -0.81 -12.28 20.78
CA VAL A 437 -1.74 -13.33 20.35
C VAL A 437 -2.04 -13.13 18.87
N THR A 438 -1.68 -14.12 18.04
CA THR A 438 -2.07 -14.21 16.62
C THR A 438 -1.94 -12.92 15.80
N PHE A 439 -0.88 -12.14 16.01
CA PHE A 439 -0.58 -10.97 15.16
C PHE A 439 0.03 -11.42 13.85
N LYS A 440 -0.66 -11.12 12.74
CA LYS A 440 -0.22 -11.44 11.38
C LYS A 440 0.69 -10.37 10.77
N GLU A 441 1.16 -9.39 11.53
CA GLU A 441 1.82 -8.23 10.93
C GLU A 441 2.88 -7.60 11.84
N LEU A 442 4.08 -7.41 11.29
CA LEU A 442 5.12 -6.51 11.76
C LEU A 442 4.90 -5.14 11.11
N ARG A 443 4.87 -4.04 11.86
CA ARG A 443 4.70 -2.67 11.35
C ARG A 443 5.75 -1.74 11.93
N TRP A 444 6.16 -0.75 11.16
CA TRP A 444 7.11 0.28 11.57
C TRP A 444 6.74 1.63 10.98
N ASN A 445 7.28 2.70 11.54
CA ASN A 445 7.26 4.02 10.94
C ASN A 445 8.65 4.36 10.40
N CYS A 446 8.69 4.92 9.20
CA CYS A 446 9.89 5.43 8.57
C CYS A 446 9.45 6.50 7.55
N THR A 447 10.25 7.54 7.40
CA THR A 447 10.07 8.64 6.45
C THR A 447 11.43 9.03 5.92
N ASP A 448 11.45 9.70 4.79
CA ASP A 448 12.65 10.25 4.19
C ASP A 448 12.64 11.79 4.35
N PRO A 449 13.77 12.48 4.62
CA PRO A 449 13.79 13.93 4.78
C PRO A 449 13.36 14.70 3.52
N GLU A 450 13.55 14.11 2.34
CA GLU A 450 13.21 14.64 1.03
C GLU A 450 11.89 14.10 0.49
N GLY A 451 11.30 13.11 1.19
CA GLY A 451 10.07 12.47 0.76
C GLY A 451 10.28 11.42 -0.33
N ASP A 452 11.52 10.95 -0.51
CA ASP A 452 11.85 9.91 -1.48
C ASP A 452 11.02 8.63 -1.29
N GLU A 453 10.85 7.91 -2.39
CA GLU A 453 10.30 6.56 -2.32
C GLU A 453 11.25 5.65 -1.53
N MET A 454 10.69 4.84 -0.64
CA MET A 454 11.46 3.94 0.21
C MET A 454 11.09 2.49 -0.03
N THR A 455 12.09 1.64 0.09
CA THR A 455 11.98 0.19 0.21
C THR A 455 12.55 -0.27 1.54
N TYR A 456 12.17 -1.47 1.97
CA TYR A 456 12.51 -2.02 3.27
C TYR A 456 12.98 -3.46 3.16
N ASP A 457 14.13 -3.75 3.77
CA ASP A 457 14.57 -5.11 4.01
C ASP A 457 14.18 -5.51 5.44
N VAL A 458 13.39 -6.57 5.58
CA VAL A 458 12.87 -7.07 6.86
C VAL A 458 13.66 -8.31 7.28
N TYR A 459 14.17 -8.27 8.51
CA TYR A 459 14.94 -9.35 9.10
C TYR A 459 14.21 -9.92 10.31
N LEU A 460 14.14 -11.25 10.45
CA LEU A 460 13.45 -11.94 11.56
C LEU A 460 14.25 -13.18 11.98
N GLY A 461 14.23 -13.50 13.28
CA GLY A 461 14.87 -14.70 13.81
C GLY A 461 14.53 -14.95 15.28
N ASN A 462 15.09 -16.02 15.86
CA ASN A 462 14.88 -16.43 17.25
C ASN A 462 16.06 -16.05 18.18
N SER A 463 17.04 -15.30 17.66
CA SER A 463 18.16 -14.74 18.40
C SER A 463 18.53 -13.38 17.82
N PRO A 464 18.88 -12.39 18.65
CA PRO A 464 19.27 -11.06 18.17
C PRO A 464 20.57 -11.08 17.35
N GLU A 465 21.39 -12.13 17.49
CA GLU A 465 22.68 -12.27 16.79
C GLU A 465 22.56 -12.99 15.44
N SER A 466 21.40 -13.58 15.13
CA SER A 466 21.19 -14.42 13.95
C SER A 466 19.84 -14.14 13.28
N LEU A 467 19.67 -12.91 12.80
CA LEU A 467 18.49 -12.53 12.02
C LEU A 467 18.65 -12.92 10.55
N LEU A 468 17.59 -13.51 9.97
CA LEU A 468 17.54 -13.87 8.57
C LEU A 468 16.76 -12.81 7.80
N LEU A 469 17.23 -12.47 6.59
CA LEU A 469 16.45 -11.65 5.64
C LEU A 469 15.22 -12.45 5.23
N VAL A 470 14.04 -12.03 5.67
CA VAL A 470 12.77 -12.69 5.36
C VAL A 470 12.04 -12.00 4.22
N LYS A 471 12.33 -10.71 3.97
CA LYS A 471 11.80 -9.97 2.83
C LYS A 471 12.74 -8.85 2.40
N ASP A 472 12.97 -8.74 1.11
CA ASP A 472 13.75 -7.69 0.43
C ASP A 472 12.88 -6.74 -0.40
N ASP A 473 13.38 -5.53 -0.62
CA ASP A 473 12.79 -4.48 -1.47
C ASP A 473 11.27 -4.29 -1.20
N HIS A 474 10.88 -4.35 0.06
CA HIS A 474 9.48 -4.29 0.48
C HIS A 474 8.98 -2.85 0.48
N VAL A 475 7.81 -2.58 -0.13
CA VAL A 475 7.33 -1.20 -0.32
C VAL A 475 6.34 -0.74 0.76
N LEU A 476 5.78 -1.66 1.54
CA LEU A 476 4.83 -1.34 2.59
C LEU A 476 5.52 -1.24 3.95
N LYS A 477 4.99 -0.41 4.83
CA LYS A 477 5.45 -0.29 6.23
C LYS A 477 4.84 -1.37 7.15
N VAL A 478 4.39 -2.47 6.54
CA VAL A 478 3.74 -3.60 7.17
C VAL A 478 4.18 -4.89 6.47
N TYR A 479 4.53 -5.92 7.23
CA TYR A 479 4.96 -7.21 6.72
C TYR A 479 4.30 -8.35 7.49
N ASP A 480 3.72 -9.33 6.81
CA ASP A 480 3.18 -10.54 7.45
C ASP A 480 4.29 -11.60 7.58
N PRO A 481 4.74 -11.94 8.81
CA PRO A 481 5.78 -12.94 9.00
C PRO A 481 5.28 -14.39 8.84
N GLY A 482 3.99 -14.60 8.57
CA GLY A 482 3.38 -15.91 8.47
C GLY A 482 3.10 -16.54 9.83
N GLU A 483 3.09 -17.88 9.87
CA GLU A 483 2.87 -18.63 11.10
C GLU A 483 4.12 -18.58 12.01
N LEU A 484 3.91 -18.16 13.25
CA LEU A 484 4.94 -18.08 14.28
C LEU A 484 4.70 -19.14 15.36
N GLN A 485 5.79 -19.69 15.90
CA GLN A 485 5.73 -20.72 16.93
C GLN A 485 5.33 -20.12 18.27
N PHE A 486 4.36 -20.74 18.94
CA PHE A 486 3.92 -20.32 20.27
C PHE A 486 5.01 -20.54 21.32
N GLY A 487 5.01 -19.70 22.37
CA GLY A 487 6.00 -19.75 23.44
C GLY A 487 7.41 -19.33 23.01
N THR A 488 7.55 -18.82 21.78
CA THR A 488 8.84 -18.44 21.20
C THR A 488 9.02 -16.92 21.24
N VAL A 489 10.24 -16.50 21.54
CA VAL A 489 10.67 -15.09 21.43
C VAL A 489 11.23 -14.89 20.02
N TYR A 490 10.71 -13.86 19.34
CA TYR A 490 11.18 -13.45 18.03
C TYR A 490 11.87 -12.10 18.12
N TYR A 491 12.96 -11.95 17.36
CA TYR A 491 13.75 -10.74 17.19
C TYR A 491 13.66 -10.29 15.74
N TRP A 492 13.55 -9.00 15.50
CA TRP A 492 13.43 -8.47 14.15
C TRP A 492 13.98 -7.06 14.02
N LYS A 493 14.37 -6.68 12.80
CA LYS A 493 14.75 -5.31 12.44
C LYS A 493 14.34 -5.00 11.01
N VAL A 494 14.38 -3.71 10.69
CA VAL A 494 14.09 -3.18 9.35
C VAL A 494 15.27 -2.32 8.90
N VAL A 495 15.73 -2.51 7.67
CA VAL A 495 16.65 -1.58 7.01
C VAL A 495 15.85 -0.84 5.95
N ALA A 496 15.76 0.48 6.08
CA ALA A 496 15.12 1.34 5.09
C ALA A 496 16.13 1.78 4.03
N ARG A 497 15.69 1.88 2.78
CA ARG A 497 16.49 2.33 1.64
C ARG A 497 15.67 3.32 0.81
N ASP A 498 16.24 4.45 0.45
CA ASP A 498 15.62 5.40 -0.49
C ASP A 498 15.81 4.95 -1.96
N SER A 499 15.19 5.67 -2.90
CA SER A 499 15.32 5.46 -4.35
C SER A 499 16.73 5.78 -4.88
N HIS A 500 17.55 6.49 -4.11
CA HIS A 500 18.93 6.84 -4.42
C HIS A 500 19.96 5.84 -3.88
N GLY A 501 19.50 4.82 -3.15
CA GLY A 501 20.31 3.74 -2.62
C GLY A 501 20.95 4.02 -1.25
N ASN A 502 20.66 5.15 -0.60
CA ASN A 502 21.10 5.34 0.78
C ASN A 502 20.27 4.46 1.71
N THR A 503 20.91 3.96 2.76
CA THR A 503 20.28 3.04 3.71
C THR A 503 20.39 3.52 5.14
N THR A 504 19.33 3.28 5.91
CA THR A 504 19.33 3.47 7.36
C THR A 504 18.81 2.22 8.06
N GLU A 505 19.62 1.68 8.97
CA GLU A 505 19.27 0.50 9.77
C GLU A 505 18.53 0.90 11.06
N GLY A 506 17.40 0.22 11.31
CA GLY A 506 16.64 0.33 12.56
C GLY A 506 17.20 -0.54 13.70
N PRO A 507 16.78 -0.29 14.95
CA PRO A 507 17.14 -1.13 16.09
C PRO A 507 16.55 -2.54 15.99
N VAL A 508 17.11 -3.49 16.75
CA VAL A 508 16.58 -4.85 16.89
C VAL A 508 15.49 -4.85 17.97
N TRP A 509 14.26 -5.17 17.58
CA TRP A 509 13.10 -5.30 18.46
C TRP A 509 12.79 -6.77 18.77
N ASN A 510 12.06 -7.03 19.84
CA ASN A 510 11.62 -8.39 20.19
C ASN A 510 10.19 -8.48 20.72
N PHE A 511 9.57 -9.65 20.57
CA PHE A 511 8.25 -9.97 21.13
C PHE A 511 8.09 -11.47 21.42
N THR A 512 7.15 -11.81 22.31
CA THR A 512 6.81 -13.19 22.68
C THR A 512 5.42 -13.57 22.23
N VAL A 513 5.31 -14.66 21.48
CA VAL A 513 4.03 -15.21 20.99
C VAL A 513 3.40 -16.11 22.06
N VAL A 514 2.12 -15.91 22.39
CA VAL A 514 1.37 -16.76 23.34
C VAL A 514 0.04 -17.23 22.76
N ASN A 515 -0.55 -18.27 23.36
CA ASN A 515 -1.85 -18.79 22.94
C ASN A 515 -3.00 -17.87 23.34
N GLU A 516 -4.02 -17.79 22.48
CA GLU A 516 -5.29 -17.15 22.78
C GLU A 516 -6.06 -18.03 23.76
N THR A 517 -6.59 -17.46 24.85
CA THR A 517 -7.38 -18.22 25.83
C THR A 517 -8.74 -17.58 26.07
N ALA A 518 -9.76 -18.42 26.29
CA ALA A 518 -11.12 -18.00 26.63
C ALA A 518 -11.73 -18.99 27.63
N ALA A 519 -12.91 -18.68 28.18
CA ALA A 519 -13.67 -19.61 29.01
C ALA A 519 -14.95 -20.05 28.27
N PHE A 520 -15.31 -21.32 28.42
CA PHE A 520 -16.55 -21.89 27.89
C PHE A 520 -17.29 -22.62 29.01
N THR A 521 -18.55 -22.27 29.24
CA THR A 521 -19.41 -22.97 30.20
C THR A 521 -20.33 -23.93 29.46
N ASP A 522 -20.21 -25.23 29.76
CA ASP A 522 -21.13 -26.25 29.25
C ASP A 522 -22.47 -26.13 29.98
N THR A 523 -23.54 -25.86 29.25
CA THR A 523 -24.87 -25.62 29.83
C THR A 523 -25.54 -26.89 30.37
N ARG A 524 -25.01 -28.08 30.03
CA ARG A 524 -25.57 -29.36 30.47
C ARG A 524 -25.21 -29.69 31.92
N ASP A 525 -24.05 -29.24 32.38
CA ASP A 525 -23.52 -29.49 33.73
C ASP A 525 -23.05 -28.22 34.47
N ASN A 526 -23.09 -27.05 33.83
CA ASN A 526 -22.59 -25.76 34.30
C ASN A 526 -21.09 -25.74 34.64
N ILE A 527 -20.31 -26.69 34.14
CA ILE A 527 -18.86 -26.69 34.30
C ILE A 527 -18.25 -25.70 33.31
N THR A 528 -17.35 -24.85 33.82
CA THR A 528 -16.61 -23.90 33.00
C THR A 528 -15.22 -24.42 32.71
N TYR A 529 -14.94 -24.62 31.43
CA TYR A 529 -13.66 -25.06 30.90
C TYR A 529 -12.87 -23.86 30.40
N SER A 530 -11.59 -23.79 30.76
CA SER A 530 -10.65 -22.96 30.00
C SER A 530 -10.52 -23.53 28.58
N THR A 531 -10.41 -22.65 27.60
CA THR A 531 -10.23 -22.99 26.19
C THR A 531 -9.00 -22.27 25.67
N VAL A 532 -8.31 -22.91 24.74
CA VAL A 532 -7.08 -22.40 24.15
C VAL A 532 -7.15 -22.54 22.63
N ARG A 533 -6.70 -21.54 21.90
CA ARG A 533 -6.56 -21.61 20.45
C ARG A 533 -5.17 -22.12 20.09
N ILE A 534 -5.10 -23.22 19.35
CA ILE A 534 -3.85 -23.80 18.84
C ILE A 534 -4.00 -23.98 17.33
N GLY A 535 -3.10 -23.36 16.58
CA GLY A 535 -3.29 -23.19 15.14
C GLY A 535 -4.59 -22.43 14.86
N ASN A 536 -5.44 -22.98 14.00
CA ASN A 536 -6.73 -22.37 13.66
C ASN A 536 -7.89 -22.84 14.54
N GLN A 537 -7.69 -23.80 15.44
CA GLN A 537 -8.78 -24.45 16.18
C GLN A 537 -8.81 -24.06 17.65
N TRP A 538 -10.02 -24.01 18.22
CA TRP A 538 -10.24 -23.85 19.65
C TRP A 538 -10.37 -25.21 20.33
N TRP A 539 -9.66 -25.37 21.43
CA TRP A 539 -9.62 -26.62 22.18
C TRP A 539 -10.00 -26.40 23.64
N MET A 540 -10.67 -27.38 24.26
CA MET A 540 -10.84 -27.40 25.71
C MET A 540 -9.51 -27.74 26.39
N ALA A 541 -9.05 -26.85 27.28
CA ALA A 541 -7.83 -27.00 28.08
C ALA A 541 -8.05 -27.84 29.37
N GLY A 542 -9.28 -28.27 29.65
CA GLY A 542 -9.60 -29.32 30.63
C GLY A 542 -10.14 -30.60 29.98
N ASN A 543 -9.97 -31.75 30.63
CA ASN A 543 -10.68 -32.98 30.23
C ASN A 543 -12.18 -32.77 30.45
N LEU A 544 -13.01 -33.24 29.51
CA LEU A 544 -14.46 -33.14 29.62
C LEU A 544 -14.97 -33.92 30.84
N ALA A 545 -15.75 -33.25 31.70
CA ALA A 545 -16.29 -33.82 32.94
C ALA A 545 -17.77 -34.20 32.86
N TYR A 546 -18.40 -34.08 31.68
CA TYR A 546 -19.81 -34.38 31.48
C TYR A 546 -20.17 -35.84 31.87
N LEU A 547 -20.89 -36.01 32.98
CA LEU A 547 -21.25 -37.31 33.55
C LEU A 547 -22.78 -37.46 33.69
N PRO A 548 -23.52 -37.79 32.62
CA PRO A 548 -24.98 -37.97 32.70
C PRO A 548 -25.38 -39.21 33.50
N THR A 549 -24.57 -40.27 33.45
CA THR A 549 -24.71 -41.50 34.23
C THR A 549 -23.31 -42.03 34.56
N VAL A 550 -23.17 -42.95 35.50
CA VAL A 550 -21.91 -43.64 35.76
C VAL A 550 -22.11 -45.15 35.70
N SER A 551 -21.19 -45.83 35.03
CA SER A 551 -21.21 -47.27 34.79
C SER A 551 -20.22 -47.97 35.71
N PRO A 552 -20.55 -49.19 36.20
CA PRO A 552 -19.57 -49.96 36.95
C PRO A 552 -18.41 -50.30 36.01
N PRO A 553 -17.18 -50.41 36.52
CA PRO A 553 -16.01 -50.62 35.68
C PRO A 553 -16.04 -51.95 34.96
N SER A 554 -16.86 -52.92 35.37
CA SER A 554 -17.07 -54.18 34.64
C SER A 554 -18.00 -54.08 33.43
N ALA A 555 -18.74 -52.98 33.26
CA ALA A 555 -19.59 -52.78 32.09
C ALA A 555 -18.75 -52.35 30.89
N GLU A 556 -18.89 -53.03 29.77
CA GLU A 556 -18.17 -52.79 28.52
C GLU A 556 -19.09 -52.99 27.31
N SER A 557 -18.84 -52.20 26.27
CA SER A 557 -19.50 -52.32 24.97
C SER A 557 -18.76 -51.47 23.95
N TYR A 558 -18.75 -51.94 22.70
CA TYR A 558 -18.33 -51.19 21.52
C TYR A 558 -19.52 -50.50 20.82
N THR A 559 -20.77 -50.70 21.27
CA THR A 559 -21.97 -50.05 20.69
C THR A 559 -22.74 -49.15 21.65
N GLU A 560 -22.70 -49.46 22.95
CA GLU A 560 -23.46 -48.74 23.98
C GLU A 560 -22.58 -47.74 24.72
N PRO A 561 -23.07 -46.52 25.02
CA PRO A 561 -22.27 -45.51 25.71
C PRO A 561 -22.11 -45.82 27.21
N TYR A 562 -20.87 -45.82 27.68
CA TYR A 562 -20.51 -45.97 29.08
C TYR A 562 -19.54 -44.89 29.55
N TYR A 563 -19.76 -44.48 30.81
CA TYR A 563 -19.04 -43.39 31.47
C TYR A 563 -18.45 -43.91 32.77
N TYR A 564 -17.18 -43.62 33.02
CA TYR A 564 -16.45 -44.11 34.17
C TYR A 564 -15.74 -42.97 34.89
N VAL A 565 -15.61 -43.10 36.21
CA VAL A 565 -14.77 -42.23 37.03
C VAL A 565 -13.63 -43.07 37.60
N GLN A 566 -12.40 -42.59 37.45
CA GLN A 566 -11.21 -43.35 37.83
C GLN A 566 -11.28 -43.82 39.29
N GLY A 567 -11.22 -45.13 39.49
CA GLY A 567 -11.26 -45.76 40.82
C GLY A 567 -12.65 -45.85 41.48
N TYR A 568 -13.72 -45.43 40.79
CA TYR A 568 -15.10 -45.56 41.27
C TYR A 568 -15.76 -46.83 40.70
N SER A 569 -16.44 -47.60 41.55
CA SER A 569 -17.06 -48.89 41.15
C SER A 569 -18.58 -48.95 41.29
N GLY A 570 -19.22 -47.87 41.73
CA GLY A 570 -20.66 -47.80 41.90
C GLY A 570 -21.41 -47.38 40.64
N THR A 571 -22.69 -47.09 40.80
CA THR A 571 -23.60 -46.63 39.73
C THR A 571 -24.31 -45.31 40.06
N ASP A 572 -23.89 -44.63 41.14
CA ASP A 572 -24.46 -43.36 41.59
C ASP A 572 -23.58 -42.19 41.09
N ALA A 573 -24.12 -41.39 40.18
CA ALA A 573 -23.39 -40.31 39.53
C ALA A 573 -23.01 -39.20 40.52
N ASP A 574 -23.87 -38.85 41.49
CA ASP A 574 -23.57 -37.81 42.48
C ASP A 574 -22.43 -38.25 43.39
N ALA A 575 -22.44 -39.53 43.81
CA ALA A 575 -21.34 -40.11 44.58
C ALA A 575 -20.04 -40.16 43.78
N ALA A 576 -20.10 -40.40 42.47
CA ALA A 576 -18.92 -40.39 41.59
C ALA A 576 -18.36 -38.96 41.40
N MET A 577 -19.23 -37.97 41.21
CA MET A 577 -18.85 -36.54 41.06
C MET A 577 -18.21 -35.96 42.32
N ALA A 578 -18.53 -36.51 43.51
CA ALA A 578 -17.92 -36.11 44.77
C ALA A 578 -16.49 -36.64 44.97
N THR A 579 -15.98 -37.51 44.08
CA THR A 579 -14.63 -38.08 44.22
C THR A 579 -13.52 -37.10 43.79
N ALA A 580 -12.35 -37.19 44.44
CA ALA A 580 -11.20 -36.37 44.09
C ALA A 580 -10.70 -36.62 42.66
N ASN A 581 -10.83 -37.86 42.18
CA ASN A 581 -10.44 -38.23 40.82
C ASN A 581 -11.33 -37.58 39.77
N TYR A 582 -12.65 -37.51 40.00
CA TYR A 582 -13.55 -36.76 39.12
C TYR A 582 -13.17 -35.28 39.07
N ALA A 583 -12.99 -34.65 40.24
CA ALA A 583 -12.64 -33.24 40.32
C ALA A 583 -11.32 -32.88 39.63
N THR A 584 -10.36 -33.81 39.58
CA THR A 584 -9.04 -33.59 39.00
C THR A 584 -8.96 -33.98 37.52
N TYR A 585 -9.49 -35.16 37.17
CA TYR A 585 -9.25 -35.80 35.86
C TYR A 585 -10.47 -35.85 34.96
N GLY A 586 -11.66 -35.53 35.50
CA GLY A 586 -12.93 -35.61 34.80
C GLY A 586 -13.40 -37.06 34.62
N VAL A 587 -13.96 -37.34 33.44
CA VAL A 587 -14.61 -38.61 33.11
C VAL A 587 -13.79 -39.39 32.07
N LEU A 588 -13.85 -40.71 32.16
CA LEU A 588 -13.37 -41.63 31.13
C LEU A 588 -14.58 -42.17 30.37
N TYR A 589 -14.52 -42.10 29.04
CA TYR A 589 -15.60 -42.48 28.15
C TYR A 589 -15.14 -43.69 27.33
N ASN A 590 -16.02 -44.68 27.13
CA ASN A 590 -15.82 -45.57 26.00
C ASN A 590 -16.06 -44.81 24.68
N TRP A 591 -15.63 -45.36 23.56
CA TRP A 591 -15.67 -44.63 22.29
C TRP A 591 -17.09 -44.21 21.85
N PRO A 592 -18.12 -45.07 21.98
CA PRO A 592 -19.52 -44.67 21.73
C PRO A 592 -19.98 -43.48 22.59
N ALA A 593 -19.61 -43.43 23.87
CA ALA A 593 -19.91 -42.27 24.72
C ALA A 593 -19.10 -41.04 24.28
N ALA A 594 -17.82 -41.20 23.94
CA ALA A 594 -16.96 -40.11 23.50
C ALA A 594 -17.49 -39.39 22.25
N MET A 595 -18.03 -40.15 21.29
CA MET A 595 -18.59 -39.63 20.03
C MET A 595 -19.78 -38.67 20.22
N THR A 596 -20.43 -38.71 21.38
CA THR A 596 -21.61 -37.88 21.70
C THR A 596 -21.39 -36.98 22.92
N ALA A 597 -20.21 -37.03 23.53
CA ALA A 597 -19.94 -36.36 24.80
C ALA A 597 -19.81 -34.85 24.66
N CYS A 598 -19.24 -34.34 23.55
CA CYS A 598 -18.98 -32.92 23.38
C CYS A 598 -20.26 -32.07 23.25
N PRO A 599 -20.30 -30.85 23.83
CA PRO A 599 -21.48 -29.99 23.78
C PRO A 599 -21.71 -29.40 22.39
N SER A 600 -22.89 -28.84 22.16
CA SER A 600 -23.23 -28.19 20.89
C SER A 600 -22.20 -27.11 20.50
N GLY A 601 -21.78 -27.10 19.24
CA GLY A 601 -20.73 -26.22 18.73
C GLY A 601 -19.30 -26.71 19.03
N TRP A 602 -19.15 -27.88 19.65
CA TRP A 602 -17.89 -28.58 19.85
C TRP A 602 -18.04 -30.05 19.44
N HIS A 603 -16.95 -30.69 19.02
CA HIS A 603 -16.94 -32.10 18.64
C HIS A 603 -15.72 -32.84 19.17
N LEU A 604 -15.78 -34.17 19.13
CA LEU A 604 -14.64 -35.03 19.44
C LEU A 604 -13.62 -34.92 18.29
N PRO A 605 -12.36 -34.55 18.56
CA PRO A 605 -11.35 -34.31 17.54
C PRO A 605 -11.06 -35.56 16.72
N SER A 606 -11.06 -35.40 15.40
CA SER A 606 -10.57 -36.41 14.47
C SER A 606 -9.06 -36.57 14.57
N ASP A 607 -8.54 -37.64 13.98
CA ASP A 607 -7.10 -37.90 13.97
C ASP A 607 -6.36 -36.82 13.18
N ALA A 608 -7.00 -36.26 12.16
CA ALA A 608 -6.49 -35.15 11.38
C ALA A 608 -6.35 -33.87 12.23
N GLU A 609 -7.34 -33.55 13.06
CA GLU A 609 -7.31 -32.35 13.92
C GLU A 609 -6.28 -32.49 15.04
N TRP A 610 -6.12 -33.68 15.62
CA TRP A 610 -5.01 -33.94 16.53
C TRP A 610 -3.64 -33.74 15.86
N LYS A 611 -3.48 -34.18 14.60
CA LYS A 611 -2.25 -33.94 13.85
C LYS A 611 -2.02 -32.46 13.56
N GLN A 612 -3.07 -31.71 13.22
CA GLN A 612 -2.99 -30.26 13.04
C GLN A 612 -2.53 -29.55 14.31
N LEU A 613 -3.08 -29.93 15.47
CA LEU A 613 -2.62 -29.43 16.77
C LEU A 613 -1.13 -29.71 16.99
N GLU A 614 -0.67 -30.93 16.70
CA GLU A 614 0.73 -31.32 16.93
C GLU A 614 1.69 -30.60 15.98
N MET A 615 1.27 -30.39 14.73
CA MET A 615 2.03 -29.61 13.74
C MET A 615 2.10 -28.13 14.12
N ALA A 616 1.02 -27.56 14.67
CA ALA A 616 1.03 -26.19 15.20
C ALA A 616 1.98 -26.03 16.40
N LEU A 617 2.37 -27.13 17.07
CA LEU A 617 3.38 -27.17 18.12
C LEU A 617 4.79 -27.55 17.60
N GLY A 618 4.98 -27.53 16.27
CA GLY A 618 6.29 -27.70 15.63
C GLY A 618 6.61 -29.10 15.12
N MET A 619 5.66 -30.04 15.12
CA MET A 619 5.83 -31.34 14.48
C MET A 619 5.76 -31.21 12.95
N THR A 620 6.55 -31.95 12.19
CA THR A 620 6.40 -32.02 10.73
C THR A 620 5.23 -32.93 10.33
N GLN A 621 4.70 -32.74 9.12
CA GLN A 621 3.67 -33.64 8.56
C GLN A 621 4.12 -35.11 8.53
N ALA A 622 5.37 -35.36 8.16
CA ALA A 622 5.92 -36.72 8.09
C ALA A 622 5.93 -37.40 9.46
N GLU A 623 6.44 -36.72 10.49
CA GLU A 623 6.40 -37.21 11.88
C GLU A 623 4.96 -37.38 12.36
N ALA A 624 4.07 -36.44 12.01
CA ALA A 624 2.68 -36.50 12.41
C ALA A 624 1.94 -37.72 11.82
N ASP A 625 2.33 -38.22 10.66
CA ASP A 625 1.68 -39.39 10.06
C ASP A 625 2.16 -40.74 10.62
N GLU A 626 3.25 -40.74 11.40
CA GLU A 626 3.80 -41.96 12.02
C GLU A 626 2.88 -42.54 13.13
N LYS A 627 3.12 -43.82 13.44
CA LYS A 627 2.51 -44.54 14.58
C LYS A 627 3.55 -44.66 15.69
N GLY A 628 3.09 -44.68 16.94
CA GLY A 628 3.96 -44.77 18.11
C GLY A 628 4.35 -43.40 18.66
N TRP A 629 5.52 -43.33 19.31
CA TRP A 629 6.07 -42.09 19.87
C TRP A 629 6.68 -41.23 18.76
N ARG A 630 6.17 -40.00 18.59
CA ARG A 630 6.56 -39.09 17.49
C ARG A 630 6.73 -37.64 17.95
N GLY A 631 7.38 -36.83 17.11
CA GLY A 631 7.76 -35.45 17.39
C GLY A 631 9.08 -35.32 18.15
N THR A 632 9.27 -34.19 18.81
CA THR A 632 10.49 -33.88 19.59
C THR A 632 10.13 -33.64 21.05
N ASP A 633 9.28 -32.65 21.31
CA ASP A 633 8.90 -32.20 22.65
C ASP A 633 7.43 -31.81 22.80
N GLN A 634 6.59 -32.06 21.78
CA GLN A 634 5.17 -31.69 21.79
C GLN A 634 4.42 -32.28 22.99
N GLY A 635 4.79 -33.48 23.45
CA GLY A 635 4.25 -34.06 24.68
C GLY A 635 4.61 -33.23 25.93
N THR A 636 5.82 -32.70 26.03
CA THR A 636 6.21 -31.77 27.11
C THR A 636 5.44 -30.45 27.03
N GLN A 637 5.24 -29.92 25.82
CA GLN A 637 4.48 -28.69 25.60
C GLN A 637 3.00 -28.83 25.97
N LEU A 638 2.43 -30.03 25.79
CA LEU A 638 1.02 -30.37 26.05
C LEU A 638 0.73 -30.75 27.51
N LYS A 639 1.68 -31.41 28.20
CA LYS A 639 1.51 -31.81 29.60
C LYS A 639 1.31 -30.61 30.52
N ALA A 640 0.43 -30.76 31.52
CA ALA A 640 0.29 -29.81 32.61
C ALA A 640 1.59 -29.65 33.41
N THR A 641 1.74 -28.50 34.08
CA THR A 641 2.91 -28.16 34.91
C THR A 641 2.96 -28.90 36.26
N SER A 642 1.89 -29.64 36.59
CA SER A 642 1.79 -30.47 37.79
C SER A 642 0.89 -31.69 37.54
N GLY A 643 0.90 -32.64 38.48
CA GLY A 643 0.03 -33.83 38.45
C GLY A 643 0.64 -35.08 37.79
N TRP A 644 1.81 -34.95 37.14
CA TRP A 644 2.55 -36.09 36.60
C TRP A 644 3.56 -36.63 37.62
N ASP A 645 3.54 -37.95 37.83
CA ASP A 645 4.49 -38.65 38.70
C ASP A 645 5.93 -38.52 38.17
N ASN A 646 6.93 -38.96 38.96
CA ASN A 646 8.34 -39.04 38.57
C ASN A 646 8.95 -37.73 38.03
N SER A 647 8.46 -36.58 38.51
CA SER A 647 8.87 -35.25 38.03
C SER A 647 8.67 -35.05 36.52
N GLY A 648 7.75 -35.79 35.90
CA GLY A 648 7.50 -35.77 34.46
C GLY A 648 6.53 -34.70 33.98
N ASN A 649 6.37 -33.61 34.75
CA ASN A 649 5.50 -32.50 34.40
C ASN A 649 5.96 -31.84 33.09
N GLY A 650 5.01 -31.27 32.36
CA GLY A 650 5.28 -30.50 31.15
C GLY A 650 5.61 -29.05 31.43
N THR A 651 5.93 -28.31 30.37
CA THR A 651 6.03 -26.85 30.40
C THR A 651 4.66 -26.20 30.29
N ASN A 652 3.67 -26.91 29.74
CA ASN A 652 2.37 -26.39 29.36
C ASN A 652 2.46 -25.13 28.46
N SER A 653 3.51 -25.01 27.64
CA SER A 653 3.67 -23.87 26.72
C SER A 653 2.53 -23.77 25.69
N SER A 654 1.84 -24.88 25.41
CA SER A 654 0.63 -24.93 24.57
C SER A 654 -0.64 -24.42 25.26
N GLY A 655 -0.63 -24.21 26.58
CA GLY A 655 -1.83 -23.89 27.36
C GLY A 655 -2.88 -25.00 27.45
N PHE A 656 -2.60 -26.20 26.91
CA PHE A 656 -3.56 -27.30 26.79
C PHE A 656 -3.74 -28.13 28.06
N ALA A 657 -2.73 -28.13 28.94
CA ALA A 657 -2.74 -28.71 30.29
C ALA A 657 -3.26 -30.16 30.37
N MET A 658 -2.63 -31.09 29.65
CA MET A 658 -2.99 -32.51 29.68
C MET A 658 -2.60 -33.15 31.02
N LEU A 659 -3.57 -33.82 31.66
CA LEU A 659 -3.41 -34.49 32.96
C LEU A 659 -3.38 -36.03 32.82
N PRO A 660 -2.63 -36.74 33.68
CA PRO A 660 -2.47 -38.19 33.60
C PRO A 660 -3.62 -38.95 34.28
N GLY A 661 -4.82 -38.85 33.70
CA GLY A 661 -6.04 -39.49 34.22
C GLY A 661 -6.07 -41.02 34.16
N GLY A 662 -5.04 -41.66 33.58
CA GLY A 662 -5.00 -43.09 33.37
C GLY A 662 -6.01 -43.56 32.33
N ASN A 663 -6.39 -44.82 32.41
CA ASN A 663 -7.46 -45.39 31.59
C ASN A 663 -8.22 -46.50 32.30
N ARG A 664 -9.40 -46.84 31.75
CA ARG A 664 -10.12 -48.09 32.02
C ARG A 664 -9.87 -49.10 30.90
N TYR A 665 -9.48 -50.32 31.23
CA TYR A 665 -9.28 -51.41 30.27
C TYR A 665 -10.54 -52.26 30.09
N ALA A 666 -10.65 -53.03 28.99
CA ALA A 666 -11.80 -53.91 28.68
C ALA A 666 -12.20 -54.79 29.89
N THR A 667 -11.23 -55.45 30.53
CA THR A 667 -11.47 -56.29 31.71
C THR A 667 -11.90 -55.53 32.99
N GLY A 668 -12.12 -54.22 32.92
CA GLY A 668 -12.63 -53.38 34.00
C GLY A 668 -11.60 -52.86 34.99
N TYR A 669 -10.31 -52.97 34.71
CA TYR A 669 -9.28 -52.40 35.57
C TYR A 669 -8.97 -50.95 35.19
N PHE A 670 -8.97 -50.08 36.20
CA PHE A 670 -8.36 -48.76 36.12
C PHE A 670 -6.85 -48.88 36.34
N ARG A 671 -6.05 -48.24 35.48
CA ARG A 671 -4.59 -48.30 35.56
C ARG A 671 -3.94 -46.98 35.16
N LEU A 672 -2.64 -46.86 35.48
CA LEU A 672 -1.74 -45.80 35.01
C LEU A 672 -2.14 -44.37 35.40
N LEU A 673 -2.94 -44.20 36.44
CA LEU A 673 -3.19 -42.88 37.06
C LEU A 673 -1.85 -42.24 37.46
N GLY A 674 -1.69 -40.94 37.23
CA GLY A 674 -0.45 -40.21 37.56
C GLY A 674 0.69 -40.40 36.56
N THR A 675 0.68 -41.48 35.77
CA THR A 675 1.77 -41.86 34.86
C THR A 675 1.44 -41.72 33.37
N ASN A 676 0.20 -42.00 32.98
CA ASN A 676 -0.27 -41.87 31.60
C ASN A 676 -1.59 -41.10 31.54
N GLY A 677 -1.80 -40.37 30.45
CA GLY A 677 -3.13 -39.90 30.05
C GLY A 677 -3.48 -40.41 28.66
N TYR A 678 -4.75 -40.68 28.41
CA TYR A 678 -5.25 -41.20 27.14
C TYR A 678 -6.43 -40.37 26.67
N TRP A 679 -6.46 -40.02 25.38
CA TRP A 679 -7.51 -39.19 24.79
C TRP A 679 -8.02 -39.76 23.48
N TRP A 680 -9.34 -39.84 23.36
CA TRP A 680 -9.99 -40.36 22.16
C TRP A 680 -9.85 -39.44 20.95
N SER A 681 -9.88 -40.06 19.78
CA SER A 681 -10.22 -39.43 18.52
C SER A 681 -11.57 -39.94 18.01
N SER A 682 -12.29 -39.13 17.23
CA SER A 682 -13.47 -39.55 16.47
C SER A 682 -13.14 -40.37 15.23
N SER A 683 -11.87 -40.52 14.87
CA SER A 683 -11.47 -41.36 13.73
C SER A 683 -11.40 -42.83 14.12
N GLU A 684 -12.18 -43.63 13.43
CA GLU A 684 -12.19 -45.10 13.50
C GLU A 684 -11.01 -45.69 12.72
N ASN A 685 -10.45 -46.79 13.20
CA ASN A 685 -9.45 -47.59 12.48
C ASN A 685 -10.06 -48.89 11.91
N SER A 686 -11.01 -49.47 12.63
CA SER A 686 -11.83 -50.63 12.25
C SER A 686 -13.06 -50.71 13.15
N ASP A 687 -14.03 -51.58 12.83
CA ASP A 687 -15.32 -51.78 13.52
C ASP A 687 -15.28 -51.98 15.06
N SER A 688 -14.11 -52.05 15.68
CA SER A 688 -13.92 -52.21 17.13
C SER A 688 -12.74 -51.42 17.70
N ASP A 689 -12.02 -50.64 16.88
CA ASP A 689 -10.83 -49.90 17.30
C ASP A 689 -10.86 -48.47 16.76
N ALA A 690 -10.59 -47.52 17.65
CA ALA A 690 -10.49 -46.10 17.30
C ALA A 690 -9.12 -45.52 17.65
N TRP A 691 -8.75 -44.43 16.98
CA TRP A 691 -7.49 -43.73 17.22
C TRP A 691 -7.50 -43.01 18.57
N PHE A 692 -6.34 -42.96 19.23
CA PHE A 692 -6.15 -42.22 20.48
C PHE A 692 -4.78 -41.54 20.53
N ARG A 693 -4.64 -40.61 21.47
CA ARG A 693 -3.36 -40.00 21.89
C ARG A 693 -3.01 -40.45 23.29
N ASN A 694 -1.74 -40.74 23.53
CA ASN A 694 -1.21 -40.99 24.87
C ASN A 694 0.02 -40.11 25.16
N LEU A 695 0.06 -39.58 26.38
CA LEU A 695 1.23 -38.96 26.96
C LEU A 695 1.71 -39.80 28.15
N TYR A 696 3.01 -39.82 28.37
CA TYR A 696 3.68 -40.57 29.43
C TYR A 696 4.63 -39.66 30.21
N THR A 697 4.69 -39.85 31.53
CA THR A 697 5.44 -38.99 32.46
C THR A 697 6.88 -38.70 31.99
N THR A 698 7.66 -39.71 31.61
CA THR A 698 9.08 -39.52 31.27
C THR A 698 9.35 -39.30 29.78
N ASN A 699 8.31 -39.30 28.93
CA ASN A 699 8.47 -39.08 27.50
C ASN A 699 8.08 -37.64 27.11
N THR A 700 8.85 -37.05 26.21
CA THR A 700 8.62 -35.71 25.65
C THR A 700 7.80 -35.75 24.37
N ASN A 701 7.68 -36.92 23.76
CA ASN A 701 6.92 -37.18 22.54
C ASN A 701 5.42 -37.37 22.79
N VAL A 702 4.64 -37.41 21.70
CA VAL A 702 3.23 -37.81 21.71
C VAL A 702 3.09 -39.23 21.15
N TYR A 703 2.39 -40.12 21.84
CA TYR A 703 2.09 -41.46 21.34
C TYR A 703 0.77 -41.47 20.56
N ARG A 704 0.78 -42.03 19.36
CA ARG A 704 -0.42 -42.22 18.52
C ARG A 704 -0.60 -43.67 18.12
N TYR A 705 -1.77 -44.22 18.42
CA TYR A 705 -2.14 -45.58 18.05
C TYR A 705 -3.66 -45.74 18.07
N TYR A 706 -4.14 -46.94 17.75
CA TYR A 706 -5.55 -47.32 17.86
C TYR A 706 -5.74 -48.37 18.96
N GLY A 707 -6.91 -48.40 19.58
CA GLY A 707 -7.23 -49.38 20.61
C GLY A 707 -8.72 -49.62 20.73
N SER A 708 -9.07 -50.69 21.45
CA SER A 708 -10.46 -51.15 21.58
C SER A 708 -11.37 -50.03 22.05
N GLU A 709 -12.49 -49.87 21.34
CA GLU A 709 -13.55 -48.91 21.64
C GLU A 709 -14.19 -49.10 23.02
N GLU A 710 -13.97 -50.26 23.65
CA GLU A 710 -14.41 -50.60 25.02
C GLU A 710 -13.56 -49.94 26.12
N TYR A 711 -12.40 -49.38 25.77
CA TYR A 711 -11.53 -48.71 26.73
C TYR A 711 -12.12 -47.38 27.18
N GLY A 712 -11.93 -47.03 28.45
CA GLY A 712 -12.29 -45.71 28.96
C GLY A 712 -11.12 -44.75 28.85
N TYR A 713 -11.19 -43.78 27.94
CA TYR A 713 -10.22 -42.69 27.79
C TYR A 713 -10.88 -41.33 28.00
N SER A 714 -10.08 -40.31 28.32
CA SER A 714 -10.56 -38.94 28.48
C SER A 714 -10.97 -38.34 27.14
N VAL A 715 -11.81 -37.31 27.19
CA VAL A 715 -12.24 -36.54 26.02
C VAL A 715 -11.74 -35.11 26.13
N ARG A 716 -11.30 -34.57 25.00
CA ARG A 716 -11.04 -33.15 24.76
C ARG A 716 -11.90 -32.75 23.59
N CYS A 717 -12.65 -31.66 23.70
CA CYS A 717 -13.47 -31.20 22.58
C CYS A 717 -12.75 -30.09 21.83
N VAL A 718 -12.97 -30.05 20.51
CA VAL A 718 -12.44 -29.06 19.58
C VAL A 718 -13.59 -28.36 18.85
N ARG A 719 -13.37 -27.14 18.37
CA ARG A 719 -14.23 -26.44 17.43
C ARG A 719 -13.37 -25.57 16.50
N ASP A 720 -13.89 -25.29 15.32
CA ASP A 720 -13.24 -24.41 14.33
C ASP A 720 -13.34 -22.92 14.68
#